data_AF-A0A5C5ZW71-F1
#
_entry.id   AF-A0A5C5ZW71-F1
#
_cell.length_a   1.000
_cell.length_b   1.000
_cell.length_c   1.000
_cell.angle_alpha   90.00
_cell.angle_beta   90.00
_cell.angle_gamma   90.00
#
_symmetry.space_group_name_H-M   'P 1'
#
loop_
_entity.id
_entity.type
_entity.pdbx_description
1 polymer ?
#
loop_
_entity_poly.entity_id
_entity_poly.type
_entity_poly.pdbx_seq_one_letter_code
_entity_poly.pdbx_strand_id
1 'polypeptide(L)'
;MTQKLCIYLLTVGLFLSGALTAAATNVVFIISDDQGYGDLGCTGNSIIKTPNIDKLASESSGLSDYHVAPTCSPTRCSLLTGHWTNRTGVWHTIMGRSMLRENEVTVGQMFADAGYETGMFGKWHLGDNYPYRPEDRGFTEVFRHGGGGIGQTPDLWDNAYFDGSYFHNGEVVPAKGFCTDVFFEQANAFISKCAKQQKPFFAYISTNAPHKPLHCPPEYFEMYKDQSDSIAAFYGMITNVDDNVGKTRRLIEELGVADDTIFVFTTDNGTASGAKVYNAGMRDGKGSPYEGGHRVPFFLRWPAGGITQRHDVPVLTHAVDIVPTLLEMTGVKKPEGVKFDGVSIASLLDPTKKVDWPERFVISDSQRVRDPIKWRSSSVMSQKYRLINGKELYEIAVDPGQKNNIANDNPDVVAKMREFYEQWWAELKPTFSQTTEIYLGHPEHPVVNLTAHDWIQEIYPPWHQGSIREADRKHADSEKLKHLGYWAVKVIEDGMYRISLRRWPVESGAAINAALPAGENVPGADRAFRAVVGNAIGATHGVLRIDGKDLDRKPVGEDAEDVSFVTELKKGSHQLAPVFQIPEGELGAYYVVVTRLTADQAKLEAGPSGDSRLDWWHEAKFGMFVHWGVYSVTGGEYNGQKLPNSAEWMMARGQIPIAEYEKYAKQFNPTKFNADEFVGLAKQAGMKYIVITAKHHDGFAMFGSTATHYNVVEATPFKRDIMKELADACQKQGIKFGFYYSQAQDWHHPGGFGNSWDKSIKRVSTDEYVNEKAVPEVRQLLTEYGPIGIFWWDTPRKMSQESFDALHSLTKLQPNVITNDRLGEGYRGDYKTFERNIPQQAPAGEDWEVCMPISGSWGYKKGDNDFKSPAQLIRNLIDIASKGGNYLLNVSPTGEGTLMPESVERLKLIGQWMKINGESIHGTSASPLPKLDWGRCTAKSVEGDTLLYLHVLNWPKDGKLLVPGVKNEVQSVNLLSDGTVLTAQTTDAGIELSLPAEAPDEFASVIALKVNGTLDVGIQLPTPGSQGLLVLSADSAYIHNNEGSPQADVRVHDNVPHIGHWIDSQAWVEWNISIDRPGRYRVDAIMSVENEKTQFGFGLPGQLQQAEATSTGSYGAYVEKTLGTIDIGQPGPCSVQIKPDAGHWQPMNLRRVTLQRIEDLL
;
A
#
# COMPACT_ATOMS: atom_id res chain seq x y z
N MET A 1 53.29 -28.23 -41.81
CA MET A 1 52.76 -27.26 -40.84
C MET A 1 53.02 -25.88 -41.41
N THR A 2 52.10 -25.01 -41.78
CA THR A 2 50.63 -24.98 -41.70
C THR A 2 50.16 -23.84 -42.64
N GLN A 3 49.05 -24.10 -43.35
CA GLN A 3 48.13 -23.24 -44.14
C GLN A 3 48.38 -21.70 -44.16
N LYS A 4 48.65 -21.11 -45.34
CA LYS A 4 47.72 -20.69 -46.44
C LYS A 4 46.81 -19.50 -46.09
N LEU A 5 47.26 -18.30 -46.47
CA LEU A 5 46.43 -17.11 -46.70
C LEU A 5 46.52 -16.78 -48.20
N CYS A 6 45.48 -17.05 -48.97
CA CYS A 6 45.32 -16.53 -50.33
C CYS A 6 43.88 -16.72 -50.84
N ILE A 7 43.48 -15.79 -51.70
CA ILE A 7 42.34 -15.75 -52.64
C ILE A 7 40.94 -15.38 -52.08
N TYR A 8 40.43 -14.17 -52.36
CA TYR A 8 39.53 -13.91 -53.52
C TYR A 8 38.99 -12.46 -53.53
N LEU A 9 39.37 -11.74 -54.59
CA LEU A 9 38.80 -10.49 -55.08
C LEU A 9 38.17 -10.86 -56.43
N LEU A 10 36.88 -11.20 -56.47
CA LEU A 10 36.08 -11.38 -57.71
C LEU A 10 34.63 -11.79 -57.36
N THR A 11 33.73 -10.79 -57.29
CA THR A 11 32.34 -10.80 -57.84
C THR A 11 31.60 -9.55 -57.40
N VAL A 12 31.78 -8.46 -58.16
CA VAL A 12 30.80 -7.36 -58.24
C VAL A 12 29.78 -7.78 -59.29
N GLY A 13 28.61 -8.25 -58.84
CA GLY A 13 27.49 -8.62 -59.70
C GLY A 13 26.49 -9.54 -58.99
N LEU A 14 25.24 -9.06 -58.86
CA LEU A 14 24.05 -9.70 -58.25
C LEU A 14 24.09 -9.76 -56.70
N PHE A 15 23.15 -9.21 -55.90
CA PHE A 15 21.73 -8.96 -56.08
C PHE A 15 21.34 -7.63 -55.40
N LEU A 16 21.11 -6.58 -56.19
CA LEU A 16 20.18 -5.51 -55.83
C LEU A 16 18.82 -5.88 -56.44
N SER A 17 18.31 -7.06 -56.11
CA SER A 17 16.88 -7.23 -56.03
C SER A 17 16.49 -6.49 -54.77
N GLY A 18 16.10 -5.21 -54.91
CA GLY A 18 15.17 -4.64 -53.97
C GLY A 18 14.00 -5.59 -53.94
N ALA A 19 13.95 -6.45 -52.93
CA ALA A 19 12.69 -7.02 -52.53
C ALA A 19 11.84 -5.78 -52.27
N LEU A 20 10.89 -5.49 -53.17
CA LEU A 20 9.68 -4.83 -52.75
C LEU A 20 9.20 -5.69 -51.57
N THR A 21 9.53 -5.29 -50.35
CA THR A 21 8.78 -5.72 -49.18
C THR A 21 7.36 -5.31 -49.54
N ALA A 22 6.51 -6.31 -49.80
CA ALA A 22 5.09 -6.08 -50.03
C ALA A 22 4.63 -5.08 -48.97
N ALA A 23 3.99 -3.99 -49.40
CA ALA A 23 3.49 -2.99 -48.46
C ALA A 23 2.66 -3.73 -47.41
N ALA A 24 2.97 -3.51 -46.13
CA ALA A 24 2.34 -4.25 -45.06
C ALA A 24 0.85 -3.86 -44.99
N THR A 25 -0.04 -4.84 -45.21
CA THR A 25 -1.50 -4.65 -45.28
C THR A 25 -2.06 -4.11 -43.96
N ASN A 26 -2.78 -3.00 -43.98
CA ASN A 26 -3.45 -2.46 -42.80
C ASN A 26 -4.82 -3.11 -42.58
N VAL A 27 -5.33 -3.04 -41.35
CA VAL A 27 -6.68 -3.53 -41.03
C VAL A 27 -7.44 -2.46 -40.25
N VAL A 28 -8.61 -2.07 -40.76
CA VAL A 28 -9.61 -1.28 -40.03
C VAL A 28 -10.83 -2.17 -39.83
N PHE A 29 -11.11 -2.51 -38.57
CA PHE A 29 -12.20 -3.40 -38.20
C PHE A 29 -13.23 -2.63 -37.38
N ILE A 30 -14.42 -2.42 -37.93
CA ILE A 30 -15.52 -1.70 -37.30
C ILE A 30 -16.60 -2.68 -36.86
N ILE A 31 -16.99 -2.58 -35.59
CA ILE A 31 -18.14 -3.29 -35.04
C ILE A 31 -19.08 -2.34 -34.29
N SER A 32 -20.37 -2.39 -34.62
CA SER A 32 -21.43 -1.73 -33.86
C SER A 32 -22.11 -2.69 -32.87
N ASP A 33 -22.68 -2.11 -31.83
CA ASP A 33 -23.38 -2.81 -30.75
C ASP A 33 -24.87 -2.89 -31.08
N ASP A 34 -25.58 -3.95 -30.69
CA ASP A 34 -27.06 -4.07 -30.74
C ASP A 34 -27.80 -3.82 -32.06
N GLN A 35 -27.05 -3.68 -33.15
CA GLN A 35 -27.55 -3.53 -34.50
C GLN A 35 -27.68 -4.90 -35.16
N GLY A 36 -28.88 -5.29 -35.59
CA GLY A 36 -29.09 -6.57 -36.26
C GLY A 36 -28.95 -6.49 -37.78
N TYR A 37 -29.05 -7.64 -38.45
CA TYR A 37 -29.01 -7.72 -39.93
C TYR A 37 -30.05 -6.81 -40.61
N GLY A 38 -31.27 -6.70 -40.06
CA GLY A 38 -32.33 -5.87 -40.62
C GLY A 38 -32.14 -4.35 -40.43
N ASP A 39 -31.11 -3.92 -39.71
CA ASP A 39 -30.94 -2.52 -39.34
C ASP A 39 -30.02 -1.75 -40.31
N LEU A 40 -30.09 -2.07 -41.61
CA LEU A 40 -29.33 -1.41 -42.69
C LEU A 40 -30.19 -1.26 -43.94
N GLY A 41 -29.95 -0.19 -44.71
CA GLY A 41 -30.62 0.05 -45.99
C GLY A 41 -30.33 -1.06 -47.00
N CYS A 42 -29.07 -1.47 -47.11
CA CYS A 42 -28.62 -2.52 -48.03
C CYS A 42 -29.18 -3.91 -47.76
N THR A 43 -29.77 -4.16 -46.59
CA THR A 43 -30.44 -5.44 -46.26
C THR A 43 -31.96 -5.40 -46.51
N GLY A 44 -32.47 -4.30 -47.06
CA GLY A 44 -33.87 -4.15 -47.49
C GLY A 44 -34.73 -3.31 -46.57
N ASN A 45 -34.17 -2.69 -45.53
CA ASN A 45 -34.91 -1.78 -44.66
C ASN A 45 -35.05 -0.40 -45.34
N SER A 46 -36.29 -0.04 -45.70
CA SER A 46 -36.59 1.21 -46.40
C SER A 46 -36.68 2.45 -45.50
N ILE A 47 -36.62 2.28 -44.17
CA ILE A 47 -36.79 3.37 -43.20
C ILE A 47 -35.45 3.92 -42.76
N ILE A 48 -34.52 3.05 -42.35
CA ILE A 48 -33.17 3.43 -41.90
C ILE A 48 -32.36 4.03 -43.05
N LYS A 49 -31.55 5.07 -42.76
CA LYS A 49 -30.69 5.75 -43.72
C LYS A 49 -29.23 5.43 -43.39
N THR A 50 -28.60 4.56 -44.16
CA THR A 50 -27.19 4.14 -43.98
C THR A 50 -26.39 4.25 -45.29
N PRO A 51 -26.37 5.41 -45.96
CA PRO A 51 -25.80 5.53 -47.31
C PRO A 51 -24.31 5.17 -47.41
N ASN A 52 -23.51 5.36 -46.35
CA ASN A 52 -22.07 5.10 -46.40
C ASN A 52 -21.75 3.60 -46.27
N ILE A 53 -22.47 2.88 -45.40
CA ILE A 53 -22.41 1.43 -45.24
C ILE A 53 -23.05 0.74 -46.44
N ASP A 54 -24.16 1.28 -46.97
CA ASP A 54 -24.78 0.76 -48.20
C ASP A 54 -23.81 0.84 -49.38
N LYS A 55 -23.08 1.97 -49.50
CA LYS A 55 -21.99 2.11 -50.48
C LYS A 55 -20.87 1.11 -50.21
N LEU A 56 -20.46 0.90 -48.96
CA LEU A 56 -19.44 -0.10 -48.60
C LEU A 56 -19.87 -1.49 -49.06
N ALA A 57 -21.10 -1.91 -48.75
CA ALA A 57 -21.65 -3.20 -49.16
C ALA A 57 -21.65 -3.39 -50.69
N SER A 58 -21.83 -2.32 -51.47
CA SER A 58 -21.78 -2.37 -52.94
C SER A 58 -20.36 -2.57 -53.51
N GLU A 59 -19.33 -2.37 -52.70
CA GLU A 59 -17.91 -2.41 -53.05
C GLU A 59 -17.15 -3.55 -52.33
N SER A 60 -17.88 -4.41 -51.61
CA SER A 60 -17.33 -5.41 -50.69
C SER A 60 -17.74 -6.84 -51.05
N SER A 61 -16.94 -7.79 -50.58
CA SER A 61 -17.43 -9.14 -50.33
C SER A 61 -18.25 -9.14 -49.04
N GLY A 62 -19.49 -9.59 -49.12
CA GLY A 62 -20.43 -9.68 -48.00
C GLY A 62 -20.75 -11.12 -47.63
N LEU A 63 -20.87 -11.40 -46.33
CA LEU A 63 -21.29 -12.73 -45.85
C LEU A 63 -22.77 -12.70 -45.51
N SER A 64 -23.60 -13.37 -46.31
CA SER A 64 -25.04 -13.36 -46.11
C SER A 64 -25.50 -14.36 -45.05
N ASP A 65 -24.79 -15.46 -44.80
CA ASP A 65 -25.07 -16.46 -43.75
C ASP A 65 -23.99 -16.43 -42.65
N TYR A 66 -23.72 -15.23 -42.13
CA TYR A 66 -22.73 -14.98 -41.07
C TYR A 66 -23.37 -14.87 -39.71
N HIS A 67 -22.79 -15.60 -38.75
CA HIS A 67 -23.32 -15.71 -37.40
C HIS A 67 -22.32 -15.34 -36.32
N VAL A 68 -22.88 -14.83 -35.24
CA VAL A 68 -22.18 -14.41 -34.02
C VAL A 68 -22.84 -15.05 -32.80
N ALA A 69 -22.41 -14.69 -31.59
CA ALA A 69 -23.17 -15.02 -30.39
C ALA A 69 -24.41 -14.11 -30.27
N PRO A 70 -25.48 -14.50 -29.58
CA PRO A 70 -26.68 -13.68 -29.49
C PRO A 70 -26.53 -12.46 -28.55
N THR A 71 -25.32 -12.18 -28.06
CA THR A 71 -25.01 -11.07 -27.15
C THR A 71 -23.58 -10.55 -27.34
N CYS A 72 -23.41 -9.23 -27.21
CA CYS A 72 -22.18 -8.46 -27.42
C CYS A 72 -20.87 -9.07 -26.88
N SER A 73 -20.69 -9.23 -25.56
CA SER A 73 -19.42 -9.68 -24.97
C SER A 73 -19.00 -11.07 -25.47
N PRO A 74 -19.88 -12.09 -25.48
CA PRO A 74 -19.61 -13.38 -26.15
C PRO A 74 -19.23 -13.24 -27.64
N THR A 75 -19.85 -12.36 -28.41
CA THR A 75 -19.42 -12.17 -29.81
C THR A 75 -18.02 -11.60 -29.91
N ARG A 76 -17.71 -10.59 -29.10
CA ARG A 76 -16.42 -9.91 -29.11
C ARG A 76 -15.28 -10.86 -28.75
N CYS A 77 -15.48 -11.78 -27.80
CA CYS A 77 -14.45 -12.77 -27.49
C CYS A 77 -14.19 -13.71 -28.68
N SER A 78 -15.22 -14.27 -29.31
CA SER A 78 -15.05 -15.15 -30.47
C SER A 78 -14.41 -14.44 -31.65
N LEU A 79 -14.80 -13.19 -31.89
CA LEU A 79 -14.24 -12.34 -32.94
C LEU A 79 -12.74 -12.08 -32.75
N LEU A 80 -12.31 -11.87 -31.50
CA LEU A 80 -10.94 -11.49 -31.18
C LEU A 80 -10.02 -12.68 -30.96
N THR A 81 -10.53 -13.90 -30.72
CA THR A 81 -9.68 -15.08 -30.44
C THR A 81 -9.78 -16.19 -31.48
N GLY A 82 -10.87 -16.26 -32.24
CA GLY A 82 -11.16 -17.41 -33.11
C GLY A 82 -11.62 -18.66 -32.36
N HIS A 83 -12.04 -18.52 -31.09
CA HIS A 83 -12.54 -19.60 -30.24
C HIS A 83 -14.03 -19.43 -29.87
N TRP A 84 -14.70 -20.54 -29.56
CA TRP A 84 -16.08 -20.53 -29.07
C TRP A 84 -16.22 -19.75 -27.76
N THR A 85 -17.30 -18.99 -27.63
CA THR A 85 -17.62 -18.15 -26.47
C THR A 85 -17.42 -18.86 -25.12
N ASN A 86 -18.04 -20.03 -24.97
CA ASN A 86 -17.97 -20.82 -23.75
C ASN A 86 -16.56 -21.37 -23.44
N ARG A 87 -15.70 -21.55 -24.46
CA ARG A 87 -14.28 -21.93 -24.28
C ARG A 87 -13.47 -20.76 -23.70
N THR A 88 -13.80 -19.55 -24.09
CA THR A 88 -13.06 -18.35 -23.67
C THR A 88 -13.42 -17.85 -22.26
N GLY A 89 -14.42 -18.45 -21.60
CA GLY A 89 -14.94 -17.99 -20.31
C GLY A 89 -16.04 -16.93 -20.38
N VAL A 90 -16.41 -16.51 -21.60
CA VAL A 90 -17.34 -15.39 -21.83
C VAL A 90 -18.69 -15.91 -22.33
N TRP A 91 -19.66 -16.03 -21.43
CA TRP A 91 -21.02 -16.50 -21.73
C TRP A 91 -22.12 -15.61 -21.14
N HIS A 92 -21.72 -14.52 -20.50
CA HIS A 92 -22.60 -13.46 -20.03
C HIS A 92 -21.97 -12.09 -20.29
N THR A 93 -22.76 -11.04 -20.11
CA THR A 93 -22.34 -9.63 -20.17
C THR A 93 -22.02 -8.99 -18.81
N ILE A 94 -22.19 -9.72 -17.69
CA ILE A 94 -22.02 -9.25 -16.30
C ILE A 94 -21.60 -10.45 -15.42
N MET A 95 -21.53 -10.27 -14.11
CA MET A 95 -21.35 -11.33 -13.10
C MET A 95 -19.98 -12.02 -13.15
N GLY A 96 -18.95 -11.31 -13.60
CA GLY A 96 -17.62 -11.88 -13.79
C GLY A 96 -17.61 -12.98 -14.87
N ARG A 97 -18.60 -12.97 -15.78
CA ARG A 97 -18.74 -13.91 -16.92
C ARG A 97 -18.66 -13.20 -18.27
N SER A 98 -18.29 -11.92 -18.26
CA SER A 98 -17.90 -11.11 -19.42
C SER A 98 -16.38 -11.08 -19.63
N MET A 99 -15.58 -11.56 -18.67
CA MET A 99 -14.12 -11.47 -18.72
C MET A 99 -13.52 -12.57 -19.61
N LEU A 100 -12.66 -12.18 -20.55
CA LEU A 100 -11.93 -13.09 -21.42
C LEU A 100 -10.81 -13.79 -20.64
N ARG A 101 -10.79 -15.13 -20.60
CA ARG A 101 -9.74 -15.88 -19.88
C ARG A 101 -8.33 -15.45 -20.27
N GLU A 102 -7.42 -15.43 -19.29
CA GLU A 102 -6.09 -14.87 -19.47
C GLU A 102 -5.22 -15.69 -20.46
N ASN A 103 -5.50 -16.99 -20.58
CA ASN A 103 -4.77 -17.91 -21.45
C ASN A 103 -5.20 -17.83 -22.92
N GLU A 104 -6.23 -17.06 -23.25
CA GLU A 104 -6.62 -16.82 -24.63
C GLU A 104 -5.58 -15.92 -25.32
N VAL A 105 -5.40 -16.06 -26.63
CA VAL A 105 -4.54 -15.15 -27.40
C VAL A 105 -5.43 -14.34 -28.32
N THR A 106 -5.35 -13.02 -28.23
CA THR A 106 -6.18 -12.12 -29.04
C THR A 106 -5.51 -11.80 -30.37
N VAL A 107 -6.30 -11.43 -31.37
CA VAL A 107 -5.82 -10.90 -32.65
C VAL A 107 -5.00 -9.63 -32.45
N GLY A 108 -5.30 -8.81 -31.44
CA GLY A 108 -4.46 -7.67 -31.03
C GLY A 108 -3.03 -8.14 -30.71
N GLN A 109 -2.88 -9.15 -29.84
CA GLN A 109 -1.57 -9.70 -29.50
C GLN A 109 -0.86 -10.29 -30.72
N MET A 110 -1.58 -11.05 -31.55
CA MET A 110 -1.01 -11.67 -32.76
C MET A 110 -0.46 -10.62 -33.74
N PHE A 111 -1.15 -9.49 -33.89
CA PHE A 111 -0.73 -8.39 -34.76
C PHE A 111 0.42 -7.59 -34.14
N ALA A 112 0.35 -7.29 -32.83
CA ALA A 112 1.42 -6.62 -32.11
C ALA A 112 2.74 -7.41 -32.17
N ASP A 113 2.68 -8.73 -31.93
CA ASP A 113 3.84 -9.64 -32.03
C ASP A 113 4.44 -9.68 -33.45
N ALA A 114 3.63 -9.38 -34.47
CA ALA A 114 4.06 -9.27 -35.86
C ALA A 114 4.55 -7.86 -36.25
N GLY A 115 4.60 -6.92 -35.31
CA GLY A 115 5.13 -5.57 -35.50
C GLY A 115 4.11 -4.54 -35.99
N TYR A 116 2.81 -4.83 -35.87
CA TYR A 116 1.75 -3.85 -36.16
C TYR A 116 1.57 -2.90 -34.97
N GLU A 117 1.21 -1.65 -35.28
CA GLU A 117 0.58 -0.77 -34.28
C GLU A 117 -0.87 -1.23 -34.07
N THR A 118 -1.32 -1.34 -32.82
CA THR A 118 -2.65 -1.89 -32.51
C THR A 118 -3.48 -0.90 -31.70
N GLY A 119 -4.62 -0.49 -32.27
CA GLY A 119 -5.52 0.49 -31.66
C GLY A 119 -6.89 -0.09 -31.32
N MET A 120 -7.43 0.21 -30.14
CA MET A 120 -8.80 -0.13 -29.74
C MET A 120 -9.57 1.10 -29.26
N PHE A 121 -10.74 1.33 -29.86
CA PHE A 121 -11.54 2.54 -29.63
C PHE A 121 -13.00 2.17 -29.33
N GLY A 122 -13.51 2.57 -28.15
CA GLY A 122 -14.90 2.37 -27.73
C GLY A 122 -15.12 1.29 -26.67
N LYS A 123 -16.01 0.33 -26.96
CA LYS A 123 -16.49 -0.74 -26.08
C LYS A 123 -15.60 -1.97 -26.12
N TRP A 124 -14.88 -2.23 -25.03
CA TRP A 124 -14.09 -3.46 -24.90
C TRP A 124 -14.94 -4.64 -24.43
N HIS A 125 -15.54 -4.50 -23.24
CA HIS A 125 -16.47 -5.46 -22.62
C HIS A 125 -15.95 -6.91 -22.48
N LEU A 126 -14.64 -7.07 -22.30
CA LEU A 126 -13.98 -8.35 -22.06
C LEU A 126 -13.16 -8.39 -20.75
N GLY A 127 -13.47 -7.47 -19.83
CA GLY A 127 -12.83 -7.28 -18.53
C GLY A 127 -12.19 -5.91 -18.39
N ASP A 128 -12.36 -5.29 -17.22
CA ASP A 128 -11.93 -3.90 -16.95
C ASP A 128 -10.68 -3.79 -16.06
N ASN A 129 -10.18 -4.94 -15.55
CA ASN A 129 -9.01 -5.02 -14.67
C ASN A 129 -7.94 -5.95 -15.26
N TYR A 130 -6.69 -5.80 -14.83
CA TYR A 130 -5.59 -6.68 -15.23
C TYR A 130 -5.91 -8.15 -14.88
N PRO A 131 -5.59 -9.12 -15.76
CA PRO A 131 -4.90 -9.00 -17.04
C PRO A 131 -5.85 -8.90 -18.25
N TYR A 132 -7.07 -8.38 -18.07
CA TYR A 132 -8.17 -8.50 -19.04
C TYR A 132 -8.45 -7.23 -19.84
N ARG A 133 -7.78 -6.10 -19.55
CA ARG A 133 -8.02 -4.81 -20.26
C ARG A 133 -7.41 -4.87 -21.66
N PRO A 134 -7.87 -4.08 -22.64
CA PRO A 134 -7.30 -4.15 -23.99
C PRO A 134 -5.79 -3.87 -24.02
N GLU A 135 -5.28 -3.01 -23.12
CA GLU A 135 -3.86 -2.74 -22.92
C GLU A 135 -3.05 -4.01 -22.58
N ASP A 136 -3.67 -4.95 -21.87
CA ASP A 136 -3.09 -6.24 -21.46
C ASP A 136 -3.25 -7.31 -22.56
N ARG A 137 -4.06 -7.02 -23.58
CA ARG A 137 -4.54 -7.96 -24.59
C ARG A 137 -4.11 -7.55 -25.99
N GLY A 138 -2.93 -6.92 -26.07
CA GLY A 138 -2.21 -6.66 -27.31
C GLY A 138 -2.61 -5.38 -28.04
N PHE A 139 -3.30 -4.44 -27.39
CA PHE A 139 -3.57 -3.11 -27.95
C PHE A 139 -2.66 -2.05 -27.31
N THR A 140 -1.92 -1.31 -28.13
CA THR A 140 -0.95 -0.30 -27.68
C THR A 140 -1.51 1.12 -27.62
N GLU A 141 -2.59 1.39 -28.35
CA GLU A 141 -3.36 2.64 -28.28
C GLU A 141 -4.81 2.33 -27.95
N VAL A 142 -5.26 2.70 -26.75
CA VAL A 142 -6.60 2.39 -26.24
C VAL A 142 -7.32 3.67 -25.86
N PHE A 143 -8.54 3.85 -26.37
CA PHE A 143 -9.47 4.88 -25.91
C PHE A 143 -10.85 4.28 -25.68
N ARG A 144 -11.27 4.09 -24.43
CA ARG A 144 -12.44 3.27 -24.09
C ARG A 144 -13.29 3.79 -22.93
N HIS A 145 -14.52 3.30 -22.87
CA HIS A 145 -15.33 3.34 -21.65
C HIS A 145 -15.25 2.00 -20.90
N GLY A 146 -15.71 1.98 -19.64
CA GLY A 146 -15.79 0.75 -18.85
C GLY A 146 -17.09 -0.05 -19.08
N GLY A 147 -17.05 -1.37 -18.91
CA GLY A 147 -18.23 -2.23 -19.06
C GLY A 147 -18.77 -2.33 -20.49
N GLY A 148 -20.07 -2.64 -20.61
CA GLY A 148 -20.73 -2.93 -21.88
C GLY A 148 -21.56 -1.81 -22.50
N GLY A 149 -21.66 -0.66 -21.84
CA GLY A 149 -22.39 0.50 -22.34
C GLY A 149 -22.15 1.71 -21.45
N ILE A 150 -22.43 2.90 -21.97
CA ILE A 150 -22.18 4.14 -21.24
C ILE A 150 -23.07 4.25 -19.98
N GLY A 151 -22.47 4.62 -18.87
CA GLY A 151 -23.10 4.68 -17.54
C GLY A 151 -23.34 3.32 -16.89
N GLN A 152 -22.73 2.24 -17.39
CA GLN A 152 -22.65 0.98 -16.65
C GLN A 152 -21.70 1.13 -15.44
N THR A 153 -21.79 0.23 -14.45
CA THR A 153 -21.06 0.37 -13.18
C THR A 153 -19.53 0.50 -13.35
N PRO A 154 -18.87 -0.20 -14.30
CA PRO A 154 -17.43 0.01 -14.55
C PRO A 154 -17.09 1.28 -15.36
N ASP A 155 -18.08 1.95 -15.96
CA ASP A 155 -17.87 3.22 -16.66
C ASP A 155 -17.66 4.36 -15.66
N LEU A 156 -16.98 5.42 -16.10
CA LEU A 156 -16.70 6.60 -15.28
C LEU A 156 -18.00 7.27 -14.83
N TRP A 157 -18.00 7.73 -13.57
CA TRP A 157 -19.19 8.25 -12.92
C TRP A 157 -19.85 9.39 -13.71
N ASP A 158 -21.17 9.33 -13.86
CA ASP A 158 -22.03 10.32 -14.53
C ASP A 158 -21.81 10.51 -16.04
N ASN A 159 -21.07 9.62 -16.68
CA ASN A 159 -21.08 9.50 -18.13
C ASN A 159 -22.50 9.24 -18.67
N ALA A 160 -22.92 10.03 -19.66
CA ALA A 160 -24.25 9.96 -20.27
C ALA A 160 -24.20 10.27 -21.77
N TYR A 161 -23.30 9.60 -22.51
CA TYR A 161 -23.10 9.69 -23.97
C TYR A 161 -22.59 11.03 -24.52
N PHE A 162 -22.77 12.15 -23.81
CA PHE A 162 -22.35 13.48 -24.22
C PHE A 162 -21.40 14.09 -23.21
N ASP A 163 -20.35 14.73 -23.70
CA ASP A 163 -19.40 15.50 -22.90
C ASP A 163 -18.83 14.71 -21.70
N GLY A 164 -18.54 13.42 -21.93
CA GLY A 164 -18.09 12.47 -20.92
C GLY A 164 -16.57 12.46 -20.71
N SER A 165 -16.10 11.50 -19.93
CA SER A 165 -14.67 11.18 -19.79
C SER A 165 -14.41 9.72 -20.11
N TYR A 166 -13.22 9.37 -20.59
CA TYR A 166 -12.86 8.04 -21.06
C TYR A 166 -11.45 7.66 -20.63
N PHE A 167 -11.15 6.37 -20.62
CA PHE A 167 -9.80 5.87 -20.39
C PHE A 167 -9.00 5.93 -21.69
N HIS A 168 -7.91 6.70 -21.70
CA HIS A 168 -6.90 6.74 -22.77
C HIS A 168 -5.60 6.15 -22.23
N ASN A 169 -5.25 4.92 -22.66
CA ASN A 169 -4.08 4.18 -22.17
C ASN A 169 -3.99 4.13 -20.63
N GLY A 170 -5.14 3.90 -19.98
CA GLY A 170 -5.27 3.86 -18.52
C GLY A 170 -5.51 5.21 -17.82
N GLU A 171 -5.30 6.35 -18.49
CA GLU A 171 -5.55 7.68 -17.91
C GLU A 171 -6.97 8.18 -18.21
N VAL A 172 -7.60 8.86 -17.26
CA VAL A 172 -8.93 9.46 -17.47
C VAL A 172 -8.79 10.79 -18.19
N VAL A 173 -9.40 10.91 -19.37
CA VAL A 173 -9.38 12.12 -20.19
C VAL A 173 -10.81 12.61 -20.50
N PRO A 174 -11.09 13.92 -20.37
CA PRO A 174 -12.38 14.47 -20.75
C PRO A 174 -12.51 14.52 -22.28
N ALA A 175 -13.73 14.31 -22.78
CA ALA A 175 -14.07 14.41 -24.18
C ALA A 175 -15.33 15.24 -24.36
N LYS A 176 -15.45 15.92 -25.50
CA LYS A 176 -16.58 16.79 -25.83
C LYS A 176 -17.35 16.21 -27.01
N GLY A 177 -18.67 16.29 -26.97
CA GLY A 177 -19.57 15.79 -28.00
C GLY A 177 -20.10 14.38 -27.71
N PHE A 178 -20.72 13.77 -28.72
CA PHE A 178 -21.30 12.44 -28.63
C PHE A 178 -20.21 11.36 -28.66
N CYS A 179 -20.29 10.40 -27.75
CA CYS A 179 -19.21 9.44 -27.50
C CYS A 179 -18.82 8.62 -28.73
N THR A 180 -19.78 8.28 -29.60
CA THR A 180 -19.51 7.56 -30.85
C THR A 180 -18.61 8.38 -31.78
N ASP A 181 -18.88 9.67 -31.96
CA ASP A 181 -18.03 10.56 -32.76
C ASP A 181 -16.62 10.63 -32.17
N VAL A 182 -16.51 10.78 -30.84
CA VAL A 182 -15.21 10.81 -30.13
C VAL A 182 -14.40 9.54 -30.38
N PHE A 183 -15.01 8.35 -30.28
CA PHE A 183 -14.30 7.09 -30.53
C PHE A 183 -13.76 6.98 -31.96
N PHE A 184 -14.55 7.42 -32.95
CA PHE A 184 -14.09 7.47 -34.33
C PHE A 184 -13.02 8.52 -34.57
N GLU A 185 -13.10 9.68 -33.93
CA GLU A 185 -12.07 10.73 -34.01
C GLU A 185 -10.72 10.22 -33.49
N GLN A 186 -10.70 9.54 -32.34
CA GLN A 186 -9.48 8.95 -31.77
C GLN A 186 -8.91 7.85 -32.68
N ALA A 187 -9.78 6.98 -33.22
CA ALA A 187 -9.36 5.96 -34.18
C ALA A 187 -8.75 6.58 -35.46
N ASN A 188 -9.38 7.62 -35.98
CA ASN A 188 -8.93 8.34 -37.16
C ASN A 188 -7.58 9.06 -36.92
N ALA A 189 -7.38 9.59 -35.71
CA ALA A 189 -6.09 10.17 -35.31
C ALA A 189 -4.98 9.10 -35.27
N PHE A 190 -5.26 7.92 -34.71
CA PHE A 190 -4.35 6.78 -34.71
C PHE A 190 -4.01 6.31 -36.13
N ILE A 191 -5.02 6.10 -36.99
CA ILE A 191 -4.84 5.71 -38.39
C ILE A 191 -3.96 6.74 -39.12
N SER A 192 -4.25 8.03 -38.94
CA SER A 192 -3.48 9.13 -39.55
C SER A 192 -2.01 9.12 -39.09
N LYS A 193 -1.77 8.86 -37.81
CA LYS A 193 -0.42 8.76 -37.24
C LYS A 193 0.34 7.59 -37.86
N CYS A 194 -0.26 6.40 -37.91
CA CYS A 194 0.38 5.20 -38.45
C CYS A 194 0.67 5.34 -39.94
N ALA A 195 -0.28 5.84 -40.73
CA ALA A 195 -0.11 6.09 -42.17
C ALA A 195 1.03 7.07 -42.45
N LYS A 196 1.12 8.18 -41.70
CA LYS A 196 2.22 9.16 -41.81
C LYS A 196 3.59 8.55 -41.46
N GLN A 197 3.62 7.59 -40.53
CA GLN A 197 4.82 6.88 -40.11
C GLN A 197 5.14 5.66 -40.99
N GLN A 198 4.28 5.35 -41.97
CA GLN A 198 4.39 4.16 -42.82
C GLN A 198 4.49 2.86 -42.00
N LYS A 199 3.79 2.80 -40.87
CA LYS A 199 3.70 1.61 -40.03
C LYS A 199 2.39 0.86 -40.32
N PRO A 200 2.42 -0.49 -40.45
CA PRO A 200 1.20 -1.26 -40.54
C PRO A 200 0.41 -1.17 -39.24
N PHE A 201 -0.91 -1.13 -39.34
CA PHE A 201 -1.77 -0.98 -38.18
C PHE A 201 -3.00 -1.90 -38.21
N PHE A 202 -3.48 -2.25 -37.01
CA PHE A 202 -4.77 -2.85 -36.76
C PHE A 202 -5.60 -1.91 -35.88
N ALA A 203 -6.60 -1.26 -36.48
CA ALA A 203 -7.53 -0.37 -35.79
C ALA A 203 -8.87 -1.09 -35.55
N TYR A 204 -9.14 -1.46 -34.29
CA TYR A 204 -10.40 -2.05 -33.85
C TYR A 204 -11.32 -0.96 -33.29
N ILE A 205 -12.25 -0.50 -34.11
CA ILE A 205 -13.24 0.54 -33.75
C ILE A 205 -14.52 -0.17 -33.35
N SER A 206 -14.85 -0.13 -32.08
CA SER A 206 -15.84 -1.01 -31.51
C SER A 206 -16.86 -0.22 -30.71
N THR A 207 -17.76 0.46 -31.41
CA THR A 207 -18.67 1.41 -30.76
C THR A 207 -19.64 0.70 -29.81
N ASN A 208 -20.10 1.43 -28.78
CA ASN A 208 -21.22 1.03 -27.95
C ASN A 208 -22.57 1.38 -28.58
N ALA A 209 -22.58 1.92 -29.79
CA ALA A 209 -23.78 2.42 -30.44
C ALA A 209 -24.23 1.45 -31.53
N PRO A 210 -25.55 1.24 -31.69
CA PRO A 210 -26.59 1.55 -30.71
C PRO A 210 -26.47 0.70 -29.42
N HIS A 211 -26.90 1.22 -28.27
CA HIS A 211 -27.09 0.43 -27.05
C HIS A 211 -27.97 1.23 -26.08
N LYS A 212 -28.66 0.55 -25.16
CA LYS A 212 -29.46 1.24 -24.12
C LYS A 212 -28.57 1.79 -22.99
N PRO A 213 -28.92 2.93 -22.37
CA PRO A 213 -30.03 3.82 -22.68
C PRO A 213 -29.84 4.51 -24.04
N LEU A 214 -30.93 4.65 -24.80
CA LEU A 214 -30.93 5.16 -26.17
C LEU A 214 -30.81 6.68 -26.20
N HIS A 215 -29.56 7.16 -26.18
CA HIS A 215 -29.20 8.56 -26.31
C HIS A 215 -28.57 8.85 -27.67
N CYS A 216 -29.01 9.93 -28.31
CA CYS A 216 -28.68 10.22 -29.70
C CYS A 216 -28.69 11.74 -29.94
N PRO A 217 -27.77 12.30 -30.76
CA PRO A 217 -27.82 13.72 -31.09
C PRO A 217 -29.15 14.09 -31.75
N PRO A 218 -29.74 15.26 -31.42
CA PRO A 218 -31.07 15.65 -31.89
C PRO A 218 -31.24 15.59 -33.42
N GLU A 219 -30.23 15.99 -34.18
CA GLU A 219 -30.25 16.00 -35.64
C GLU A 219 -30.47 14.61 -36.25
N TYR A 220 -29.94 13.56 -35.62
CA TYR A 220 -30.12 12.17 -36.07
C TYR A 220 -31.47 11.61 -35.59
N PHE A 221 -31.91 11.98 -34.40
CA PHE A 221 -33.23 11.63 -33.88
C PHE A 221 -34.35 12.17 -34.78
N GLU A 222 -34.27 13.44 -35.17
CA GLU A 222 -35.26 14.13 -36.01
C GLU A 222 -35.41 13.51 -37.41
N MET A 223 -34.40 12.80 -37.92
CA MET A 223 -34.48 12.11 -39.22
C MET A 223 -35.54 11.01 -39.25
N TYR A 224 -35.98 10.54 -38.08
CA TYR A 224 -36.87 9.41 -37.87
C TYR A 224 -38.08 9.76 -36.98
N LYS A 225 -38.45 11.04 -36.87
CA LYS A 225 -39.57 11.52 -36.04
C LYS A 225 -40.94 10.88 -36.32
N ASP A 226 -41.10 10.25 -37.49
CA ASP A 226 -42.32 9.50 -37.85
C ASP A 226 -42.35 8.08 -37.25
N GLN A 227 -41.27 7.66 -36.56
CA GLN A 227 -41.19 6.43 -35.78
C GLN A 227 -41.43 6.72 -34.29
N SER A 228 -41.63 5.68 -33.47
CA SER A 228 -41.65 5.88 -32.01
C SER A 228 -40.29 6.36 -31.50
N ASP A 229 -40.25 7.20 -30.46
CA ASP A 229 -39.02 7.79 -29.91
C ASP A 229 -37.87 6.80 -29.73
N SER A 230 -38.15 5.59 -29.21
CA SER A 230 -37.12 4.55 -29.04
C SER A 230 -36.52 4.07 -30.36
N ILE A 231 -37.33 3.90 -31.41
CA ILE A 231 -36.86 3.56 -32.76
C ILE A 231 -36.15 4.76 -33.38
N ALA A 232 -36.66 5.98 -33.21
CA ALA A 232 -36.02 7.18 -33.73
C ALA A 232 -34.61 7.39 -33.15
N ALA A 233 -34.45 7.21 -31.83
CA ALA A 233 -33.15 7.26 -31.17
C ALA A 233 -32.25 6.10 -31.62
N PHE A 234 -32.75 4.87 -31.68
CA PHE A 234 -31.98 3.69 -32.11
C PHE A 234 -31.47 3.83 -33.56
N TYR A 235 -32.33 4.21 -34.49
CA TYR A 235 -31.95 4.47 -35.89
C TYR A 235 -31.07 5.71 -36.03
N GLY A 236 -31.28 6.74 -35.22
CA GLY A 236 -30.40 7.90 -35.15
C GLY A 236 -28.97 7.52 -34.76
N MET A 237 -28.78 6.67 -33.74
CA MET A 237 -27.47 6.17 -33.34
C MET A 237 -26.79 5.37 -34.48
N ILE A 238 -27.53 4.52 -35.18
CA ILE A 238 -27.01 3.75 -36.33
C ILE A 238 -26.60 4.69 -37.47
N THR A 239 -27.38 5.73 -37.74
CA THR A 239 -27.08 6.72 -38.78
C THR A 239 -25.83 7.54 -38.45
N ASN A 240 -25.61 7.85 -37.17
CA ASN A 240 -24.36 8.47 -36.72
C ASN A 240 -23.15 7.53 -36.91
N VAL A 241 -23.30 6.23 -36.64
CA VAL A 241 -22.25 5.23 -36.95
C VAL A 241 -21.98 5.20 -38.46
N ASP A 242 -23.01 5.20 -39.30
CA ASP A 242 -22.87 5.26 -40.76
C ASP A 242 -22.07 6.47 -41.24
N ASP A 243 -22.38 7.67 -40.74
CA ASP A 243 -21.66 8.89 -41.09
C ASP A 243 -20.18 8.80 -40.72
N ASN A 244 -19.86 8.24 -39.55
CA ASN A 244 -18.48 8.07 -39.11
C ASN A 244 -17.73 6.99 -39.89
N VAL A 245 -18.38 5.89 -40.27
CA VAL A 245 -17.83 4.92 -41.24
C VAL A 245 -17.47 5.64 -42.54
N GLY A 246 -18.35 6.52 -43.04
CA GLY A 246 -18.08 7.36 -44.21
C GLY A 246 -16.87 8.28 -44.03
N LYS A 247 -16.72 8.93 -42.86
CA LYS A 247 -15.57 9.78 -42.55
C LYS A 247 -14.25 8.99 -42.53
N THR A 248 -14.22 7.84 -41.85
CA THR A 248 -13.01 6.99 -41.78
C THR A 248 -12.62 6.46 -43.15
N ARG A 249 -13.59 6.06 -43.99
CA ARG A 249 -13.32 5.63 -45.37
C ARG A 249 -12.71 6.74 -46.23
N ARG A 250 -13.25 7.96 -46.16
CA ARG A 250 -12.66 9.13 -46.85
C ARG A 250 -11.25 9.42 -46.36
N LEU A 251 -11.02 9.34 -45.05
CA LEU A 251 -9.71 9.58 -44.47
C LEU A 251 -8.64 8.61 -45.02
N ILE A 252 -8.92 7.31 -45.08
CA ILE A 252 -7.93 6.34 -45.61
C ILE A 252 -7.67 6.52 -47.11
N GLU A 253 -8.65 7.03 -47.87
CA GLU A 253 -8.48 7.45 -49.26
C GLU A 253 -7.58 8.69 -49.36
N GLU A 254 -7.83 9.72 -48.54
CA GLU A 254 -7.04 10.96 -48.47
C GLU A 254 -5.58 10.71 -48.02
N LEU A 255 -5.37 9.75 -47.12
CA LEU A 255 -4.04 9.32 -46.67
C LEU A 255 -3.30 8.45 -47.70
N GLY A 256 -3.96 8.01 -48.78
CA GLY A 256 -3.36 7.18 -49.82
C GLY A 256 -3.08 5.74 -49.40
N VAL A 257 -3.74 5.24 -48.35
CA VAL A 257 -3.55 3.86 -47.83
C VAL A 257 -4.75 2.94 -48.07
N ALA A 258 -5.79 3.43 -48.76
CA ALA A 258 -7.02 2.69 -48.99
C ALA A 258 -6.84 1.37 -49.76
N ASP A 259 -5.89 1.31 -50.70
CA ASP A 259 -5.65 0.09 -51.50
C ASP A 259 -5.07 -1.04 -50.66
N ASP A 260 -4.16 -0.71 -49.74
CA ASP A 260 -3.47 -1.64 -48.84
C ASP A 260 -4.21 -1.84 -47.51
N THR A 261 -5.46 -1.40 -47.38
CA THR A 261 -6.25 -1.54 -46.14
C THR A 261 -7.41 -2.53 -46.33
N ILE A 262 -7.44 -3.57 -45.49
CA ILE A 262 -8.62 -4.41 -45.29
C ILE A 262 -9.59 -3.63 -44.40
N PHE A 263 -10.73 -3.24 -44.96
CA PHE A 263 -11.78 -2.50 -44.25
C PHE A 263 -12.97 -3.43 -43.98
N VAL A 264 -13.29 -3.65 -42.71
CA VAL A 264 -14.38 -4.53 -42.28
C VAL A 264 -15.45 -3.75 -41.51
N PHE A 265 -16.71 -4.01 -41.83
CA PHE A 265 -17.86 -3.60 -41.02
C PHE A 265 -18.70 -4.82 -40.65
N THR A 266 -19.04 -4.97 -39.38
CA THR A 266 -19.95 -5.99 -38.86
C THR A 266 -20.69 -5.49 -37.62
N THR A 267 -21.57 -6.30 -37.04
CA THR A 267 -22.26 -6.01 -35.77
C THR A 267 -22.13 -7.19 -34.79
N ASP A 268 -22.47 -6.99 -33.50
CA ASP A 268 -22.15 -7.97 -32.46
C ASP A 268 -23.30 -8.90 -32.02
N ASN A 269 -24.54 -8.61 -32.36
CA ASN A 269 -25.67 -9.52 -32.16
C ASN A 269 -26.89 -9.10 -32.99
N GLY A 270 -27.95 -9.91 -32.92
CA GLY A 270 -29.26 -9.54 -33.42
C GLY A 270 -29.77 -8.21 -32.87
N THR A 271 -30.76 -7.63 -33.56
CA THR A 271 -31.27 -6.29 -33.23
C THR A 271 -31.86 -6.21 -31.82
N ALA A 272 -31.53 -5.15 -31.08
CA ALA A 272 -32.13 -4.91 -29.77
C ALA A 272 -33.49 -4.21 -29.83
N SER A 273 -33.76 -3.43 -30.88
CA SER A 273 -34.99 -2.62 -30.99
C SER A 273 -35.68 -2.70 -32.36
N GLY A 274 -34.93 -2.96 -33.44
CA GLY A 274 -35.42 -2.93 -34.82
C GLY A 274 -36.31 -4.09 -35.24
N ALA A 275 -36.35 -5.20 -34.49
CA ALA A 275 -37.09 -6.41 -34.88
C ALA A 275 -38.59 -6.18 -35.11
N LYS A 276 -39.17 -5.16 -34.46
CA LYS A 276 -40.59 -4.78 -34.61
C LYS A 276 -40.87 -3.94 -35.85
N VAL A 277 -39.84 -3.37 -36.47
CA VAL A 277 -39.91 -2.52 -37.65
C VAL A 277 -39.53 -3.34 -38.89
N TYR A 278 -38.32 -3.90 -38.89
CA TYR A 278 -37.83 -4.72 -40.00
C TYR A 278 -36.72 -5.66 -39.49
N ASN A 279 -36.90 -6.97 -39.69
CA ASN A 279 -35.94 -8.00 -39.26
C ASN A 279 -35.53 -8.94 -40.40
N ALA A 280 -35.61 -8.47 -41.65
CA ALA A 280 -35.31 -9.27 -42.84
C ALA A 280 -36.01 -10.65 -42.90
N GLY A 281 -37.23 -10.74 -42.35
CA GLY A 281 -38.01 -11.98 -42.31
C GLY A 281 -37.59 -13.01 -41.24
N MET A 282 -36.58 -12.69 -40.42
CA MET A 282 -36.08 -13.56 -39.36
C MET A 282 -36.89 -13.45 -38.06
N ARG A 283 -36.77 -14.47 -37.22
CA ARG A 283 -37.44 -14.56 -35.92
C ARG A 283 -36.59 -14.04 -34.78
N ASP A 284 -37.24 -13.30 -33.88
CA ASP A 284 -36.70 -12.72 -32.63
C ASP A 284 -35.50 -11.76 -32.84
N GLY A 285 -34.85 -11.35 -31.74
CA GLY A 285 -33.74 -10.38 -31.72
C GLY A 285 -32.69 -10.76 -30.67
N LYS A 286 -31.87 -9.79 -30.23
CA LYS A 286 -30.79 -9.96 -29.24
C LYS A 286 -31.16 -10.93 -28.10
N GLY A 287 -30.26 -11.87 -27.81
CA GLY A 287 -30.38 -12.87 -26.74
C GLY A 287 -31.13 -14.15 -27.12
N SER A 288 -31.70 -14.20 -28.33
CA SER A 288 -32.45 -15.35 -28.84
C SER A 288 -31.58 -16.37 -29.59
N PRO A 289 -31.87 -17.69 -29.50
CA PRO A 289 -31.20 -18.70 -30.33
C PRO A 289 -31.71 -18.75 -31.79
N TYR A 290 -32.75 -17.98 -32.14
CA TYR A 290 -33.27 -17.92 -33.51
C TYR A 290 -32.43 -16.96 -34.37
N GLU A 291 -32.52 -17.07 -35.71
CA GLU A 291 -31.71 -16.36 -36.71
C GLU A 291 -31.62 -14.85 -36.45
N GLY A 292 -32.73 -14.21 -36.06
CA GLY A 292 -32.75 -12.77 -35.78
C GLY A 292 -31.96 -12.36 -34.55
N GLY A 293 -31.56 -13.31 -33.71
CA GLY A 293 -30.72 -13.09 -32.53
C GLY A 293 -29.21 -13.17 -32.79
N HIS A 294 -28.77 -13.88 -33.83
CA HIS A 294 -27.35 -14.18 -34.04
C HIS A 294 -26.84 -14.03 -35.49
N ARG A 295 -27.71 -13.82 -36.48
CA ARG A 295 -27.30 -13.48 -37.85
C ARG A 295 -27.13 -11.97 -37.99
N VAL A 296 -25.98 -11.55 -38.50
CA VAL A 296 -25.56 -10.14 -38.55
C VAL A 296 -24.90 -9.82 -39.89
N PRO A 297 -24.89 -8.55 -40.34
CA PRO A 297 -24.28 -8.19 -41.61
C PRO A 297 -22.75 -8.18 -41.45
N PHE A 298 -22.04 -8.56 -42.51
CA PHE A 298 -20.58 -8.49 -42.57
C PHE A 298 -20.15 -8.04 -43.97
N PHE A 299 -19.32 -7.01 -44.05
CA PHE A 299 -18.76 -6.50 -45.31
C PHE A 299 -17.25 -6.34 -45.17
N LEU A 300 -16.51 -6.85 -46.15
CA LEU A 300 -15.06 -6.68 -46.25
C LEU A 300 -14.69 -6.09 -47.61
N ARG A 301 -13.93 -5.00 -47.61
CA ARG A 301 -13.35 -4.37 -48.80
C ARG A 301 -11.82 -4.41 -48.70
N TRP A 302 -11.14 -4.80 -49.78
CA TRP A 302 -9.68 -4.78 -49.86
C TRP A 302 -9.22 -4.66 -51.33
N PRO A 303 -8.89 -3.45 -51.81
CA PRO A 303 -8.58 -3.24 -53.22
C PRO A 303 -7.34 -3.97 -53.72
N ALA A 304 -6.24 -3.97 -52.97
CA ALA A 304 -5.04 -4.71 -53.34
C ALA A 304 -5.28 -6.23 -53.42
N GLY A 305 -6.26 -6.73 -52.66
CA GLY A 305 -6.72 -8.13 -52.73
C GLY A 305 -7.80 -8.40 -53.80
N GLY A 306 -8.17 -7.42 -54.62
CA GLY A 306 -9.18 -7.56 -55.67
C GLY A 306 -10.64 -7.49 -55.19
N ILE A 307 -10.87 -7.18 -53.90
CA ILE A 307 -12.21 -7.08 -53.32
C ILE A 307 -12.68 -5.62 -53.38
N THR A 308 -13.24 -5.25 -54.54
CA THR A 308 -13.63 -3.86 -54.89
C THR A 308 -15.07 -3.71 -55.39
N GLN A 309 -15.81 -4.81 -55.47
CA GLN A 309 -17.17 -4.86 -55.98
C GLN A 309 -18.00 -5.82 -55.14
N ARG A 310 -19.33 -5.64 -55.18
CA ARG A 310 -20.27 -6.53 -54.52
C ARG A 310 -20.03 -8.00 -54.90
N HIS A 311 -19.75 -8.81 -53.89
CA HIS A 311 -19.67 -10.26 -54.00
C HIS A 311 -20.39 -10.87 -52.79
N ASP A 312 -21.52 -11.53 -53.03
CA ASP A 312 -22.34 -12.10 -51.96
C ASP A 312 -21.99 -13.57 -51.70
N VAL A 313 -21.63 -13.88 -50.46
CA VAL A 313 -21.22 -15.21 -50.01
C VAL A 313 -22.31 -15.81 -49.13
N PRO A 314 -23.15 -16.73 -49.65
CA PRO A 314 -24.26 -17.33 -48.91
C PRO A 314 -23.85 -18.56 -48.08
N VAL A 315 -22.55 -18.69 -47.77
CA VAL A 315 -21.98 -19.84 -47.07
C VAL A 315 -22.04 -19.62 -45.56
N LEU A 316 -22.36 -20.68 -44.81
CA LEU A 316 -22.39 -20.66 -43.36
C LEU A 316 -21.01 -20.32 -42.80
N THR A 317 -20.94 -19.16 -42.14
CA THR A 317 -19.72 -18.63 -41.51
C THR A 317 -20.02 -18.15 -40.09
N HIS A 318 -18.98 -18.05 -39.26
CA HIS A 318 -19.13 -17.64 -37.88
C HIS A 318 -18.02 -16.68 -37.44
N ALA A 319 -18.24 -15.90 -36.37
CA ALA A 319 -17.25 -14.99 -35.77
C ALA A 319 -15.89 -15.63 -35.50
N VAL A 320 -15.86 -16.94 -35.20
CA VAL A 320 -14.62 -17.69 -34.95
C VAL A 320 -13.72 -17.82 -36.18
N ASP A 321 -14.29 -17.64 -37.37
CA ASP A 321 -13.57 -17.73 -38.64
C ASP A 321 -12.76 -16.44 -38.95
N ILE A 322 -13.02 -15.34 -38.24
CA ILE A 322 -12.44 -14.03 -38.57
C ILE A 322 -10.94 -13.96 -38.27
N VAL A 323 -10.50 -14.39 -37.08
CA VAL A 323 -9.07 -14.38 -36.73
C VAL A 323 -8.22 -15.19 -37.72
N PRO A 324 -8.49 -16.49 -37.99
CA PRO A 324 -7.68 -17.23 -38.96
C PRO A 324 -7.70 -16.61 -40.37
N THR A 325 -8.81 -15.96 -40.75
CA THR A 325 -8.93 -15.23 -42.03
C THR A 325 -8.03 -14.02 -42.09
N LEU A 326 -8.05 -13.16 -41.07
CA LEU A 326 -7.20 -11.96 -41.03
C LEU A 326 -5.72 -12.33 -41.04
N LEU A 327 -5.33 -13.37 -40.32
CA LEU A 327 -3.95 -13.87 -40.32
C LEU A 327 -3.51 -14.34 -41.72
N GLU A 328 -4.37 -15.10 -42.43
CA GLU A 328 -4.06 -15.53 -43.81
C GLU A 328 -3.95 -14.34 -44.77
N MET A 329 -4.89 -13.40 -44.72
CA MET A 329 -4.93 -12.26 -45.64
C MET A 329 -3.78 -11.26 -45.43
N THR A 330 -3.29 -11.13 -44.21
CA THR A 330 -2.18 -10.22 -43.86
C THR A 330 -0.81 -10.90 -43.86
N GLY A 331 -0.77 -12.24 -43.89
CA GLY A 331 0.45 -13.03 -43.75
C GLY A 331 1.00 -13.08 -42.32
N VAL A 332 0.27 -12.57 -41.33
CA VAL A 332 0.64 -12.70 -39.90
C VAL A 332 0.61 -14.17 -39.51
N LYS A 333 1.67 -14.65 -38.87
CA LYS A 333 1.79 -16.06 -38.50
C LYS A 333 0.93 -16.37 -37.29
N LYS A 334 0.16 -17.46 -37.38
CA LYS A 334 -0.52 -18.05 -36.22
C LYS A 334 0.51 -18.42 -35.14
N PRO A 335 0.30 -18.05 -33.87
CA PRO A 335 1.17 -18.48 -32.77
C PRO A 335 1.28 -20.00 -32.64
N GLU A 336 2.41 -20.46 -32.11
CA GLU A 336 2.64 -21.86 -31.78
C GLU A 336 1.67 -22.31 -30.66
N GLY A 337 1.15 -23.53 -30.74
CA GLY A 337 0.23 -24.08 -29.74
C GLY A 337 -1.24 -23.60 -29.83
N VAL A 338 -1.55 -22.48 -30.50
CA VAL A 338 -2.94 -22.02 -30.69
C VAL A 338 -3.66 -22.89 -31.72
N LYS A 339 -4.82 -23.44 -31.34
CA LYS A 339 -5.72 -24.21 -32.21
C LYS A 339 -7.08 -23.51 -32.31
N PHE A 340 -7.31 -22.83 -33.42
CA PHE A 340 -8.60 -22.17 -33.66
C PHE A 340 -9.78 -23.15 -33.73
N ASP A 341 -10.94 -22.69 -33.28
CA ASP A 341 -12.21 -23.36 -33.49
C ASP A 341 -12.79 -23.02 -34.88
N GLY A 342 -12.48 -21.83 -35.40
CA GLY A 342 -12.83 -21.42 -36.75
C GLY A 342 -11.82 -21.85 -37.81
N VAL A 343 -12.18 -21.58 -39.06
CA VAL A 343 -11.33 -21.80 -40.24
C VAL A 343 -11.21 -20.51 -41.04
N SER A 344 -10.11 -20.33 -41.77
CA SER A 344 -10.00 -19.18 -42.66
C SER A 344 -11.01 -19.26 -43.80
N ILE A 345 -11.73 -18.17 -44.01
CA ILE A 345 -12.71 -17.96 -45.09
C ILE A 345 -12.17 -17.02 -46.18
N ALA A 346 -10.86 -16.73 -46.19
CA ALA A 346 -10.23 -15.82 -47.16
C ALA A 346 -10.52 -16.21 -48.62
N SER A 347 -10.57 -17.52 -48.92
CA SER A 347 -10.90 -18.03 -50.25
C SER A 347 -12.35 -17.77 -50.65
N LEU A 348 -13.29 -17.77 -49.69
CA LEU A 348 -14.70 -17.45 -49.92
C LEU A 348 -14.90 -15.96 -50.21
N LEU A 349 -14.05 -15.10 -49.63
CA LEU A 349 -14.13 -13.65 -49.80
C LEU A 349 -13.54 -13.18 -51.13
N ASP A 350 -12.75 -14.00 -51.82
CA ASP A 350 -12.13 -13.67 -53.11
C ASP A 350 -13.14 -13.87 -54.26
N PRO A 351 -13.62 -12.80 -54.92
CA PRO A 351 -14.63 -12.90 -55.98
C PRO A 351 -14.16 -13.63 -57.23
N THR A 352 -12.85 -13.90 -57.36
CA THR A 352 -12.28 -14.62 -58.50
C THR A 352 -12.23 -16.13 -58.29
N LYS A 353 -12.43 -16.60 -57.05
CA LYS A 353 -12.35 -18.01 -56.69
C LYS A 353 -13.72 -18.66 -56.63
N LYS A 354 -13.80 -19.87 -57.17
CA LYS A 354 -14.85 -20.83 -56.83
C LYS A 354 -14.29 -21.79 -55.81
N VAL A 355 -14.94 -21.86 -54.65
CA VAL A 355 -14.50 -22.69 -53.53
C VAL A 355 -15.50 -23.81 -53.33
N ASP A 356 -15.00 -25.05 -53.28
CA ASP A 356 -15.76 -26.19 -52.79
C ASP A 356 -15.66 -26.21 -51.26
N TRP A 357 -16.73 -25.79 -50.58
CA TRP A 357 -16.72 -25.59 -49.13
C TRP A 357 -17.29 -26.82 -48.41
N PRO A 358 -16.56 -27.43 -47.45
CA PRO A 358 -17.00 -28.64 -46.79
C PRO A 358 -18.24 -28.40 -45.92
N GLU A 359 -19.08 -29.43 -45.78
CA GLU A 359 -20.15 -29.41 -44.77
C GLU A 359 -19.52 -29.30 -43.38
N ARG A 360 -19.99 -28.33 -42.59
CA ARG A 360 -19.56 -28.10 -41.20
C ARG A 360 -20.77 -27.84 -40.32
N PHE A 361 -20.54 -27.97 -39.01
CA PHE A 361 -21.44 -27.44 -38.00
C PHE A 361 -20.79 -26.27 -37.27
N VAL A 362 -21.60 -25.27 -36.95
CA VAL A 362 -21.24 -24.17 -36.03
C VAL A 362 -22.29 -24.08 -34.94
N ILE A 363 -21.94 -23.42 -33.84
CA ILE A 363 -22.83 -23.28 -32.69
C ILE A 363 -22.84 -21.85 -32.18
N SER A 364 -24.02 -21.39 -31.81
CA SER A 364 -24.24 -20.14 -31.08
C SER A 364 -25.20 -20.42 -29.93
N ASP A 365 -24.92 -19.87 -28.75
CA ASP A 365 -25.79 -20.00 -27.58
C ASP A 365 -25.83 -18.73 -26.73
N SER A 366 -26.91 -18.58 -25.95
CA SER A 366 -27.10 -17.49 -25.00
C SER A 366 -27.31 -18.08 -23.61
N GLN A 367 -26.22 -18.21 -22.85
CA GLN A 367 -26.29 -18.74 -21.48
C GLN A 367 -26.94 -17.71 -20.55
N ARG A 368 -26.36 -16.51 -20.41
CA ARG A 368 -26.88 -15.42 -19.56
C ARG A 368 -27.30 -15.89 -18.14
N VAL A 369 -26.49 -16.78 -17.57
CA VAL A 369 -26.61 -17.34 -16.21
C VAL A 369 -25.21 -17.44 -15.61
N ARG A 370 -25.11 -17.66 -14.29
CA ARG A 370 -23.82 -17.81 -13.60
C ARG A 370 -23.00 -18.96 -14.20
N ASP A 371 -23.60 -20.15 -14.27
CA ASP A 371 -22.96 -21.37 -14.74
C ASP A 371 -23.66 -21.90 -15.99
N PRO A 372 -22.92 -22.29 -17.04
CA PRO A 372 -23.51 -22.79 -18.28
C PRO A 372 -24.43 -23.99 -18.08
N ILE A 373 -25.59 -23.96 -18.73
CA ILE A 373 -26.59 -25.03 -18.71
C ILE A 373 -26.63 -25.68 -20.09
N LYS A 374 -26.52 -27.01 -20.10
CA LYS A 374 -26.54 -27.80 -21.35
C LYS A 374 -27.85 -27.56 -22.11
N TRP A 375 -27.74 -27.37 -23.43
CA TRP A 375 -28.85 -27.12 -24.36
C TRP A 375 -29.63 -25.82 -24.10
N ARG A 376 -29.12 -24.91 -23.27
CA ARG A 376 -29.77 -23.63 -22.97
C ARG A 376 -29.61 -22.66 -24.12
N SER A 377 -30.74 -22.25 -24.70
CA SER A 377 -30.81 -21.23 -25.75
C SER A 377 -29.71 -21.41 -26.81
N SER A 378 -29.58 -22.63 -27.33
CA SER A 378 -28.54 -22.99 -28.29
C SER A 378 -29.10 -23.18 -29.70
N SER A 379 -28.28 -22.86 -30.70
CA SER A 379 -28.51 -23.05 -32.12
C SER A 379 -27.33 -23.78 -32.71
N VAL A 380 -27.50 -25.08 -32.99
CA VAL A 380 -26.54 -25.85 -33.79
C VAL A 380 -26.91 -25.64 -35.25
N MET A 381 -25.94 -25.26 -36.08
CA MET A 381 -26.20 -24.82 -37.45
C MET A 381 -25.40 -25.63 -38.44
N SER A 382 -26.04 -26.04 -39.53
CA SER A 382 -25.38 -26.50 -40.77
C SER A 382 -25.71 -25.54 -41.90
N GLN A 383 -25.14 -25.73 -43.09
CA GLN A 383 -25.48 -24.88 -44.25
C GLN A 383 -27.00 -24.82 -44.52
N LYS A 384 -27.72 -25.91 -44.20
CA LYS A 384 -29.14 -26.06 -44.51
C LYS A 384 -30.06 -25.89 -43.29
N TYR A 385 -29.62 -26.35 -42.11
CA TYR A 385 -30.51 -26.52 -40.96
C TYR A 385 -30.07 -25.73 -39.72
N ARG A 386 -31.04 -25.39 -38.86
CA ARG A 386 -30.83 -24.90 -37.49
C ARG A 386 -31.55 -25.82 -36.51
N LEU A 387 -30.81 -26.40 -35.57
CA LEU A 387 -31.34 -27.21 -34.47
C LEU A 387 -31.33 -26.38 -33.19
N ILE A 388 -32.51 -25.96 -32.76
CA ILE A 388 -32.70 -25.08 -31.60
C ILE A 388 -32.93 -25.92 -30.34
N ASN A 389 -32.12 -25.69 -29.30
CA ASN A 389 -32.19 -26.35 -27.98
C ASN A 389 -32.19 -27.88 -28.05
N GLY A 390 -31.68 -28.44 -29.16
CA GLY A 390 -31.72 -29.87 -29.43
C GLY A 390 -33.11 -30.42 -29.74
N LYS A 391 -34.14 -29.60 -29.92
CA LYS A 391 -35.56 -30.03 -30.02
C LYS A 391 -36.26 -29.64 -31.31
N GLU A 392 -35.99 -28.44 -31.82
CA GLU A 392 -36.67 -27.89 -33.00
C GLU A 392 -35.70 -27.82 -34.16
N LEU A 393 -36.08 -28.33 -35.34
CA LEU A 393 -35.27 -28.28 -36.54
C LEU A 393 -35.96 -27.43 -37.59
N TYR A 394 -35.22 -26.51 -38.22
CA TYR A 394 -35.72 -25.62 -39.27
C TYR A 394 -34.78 -25.65 -40.48
N GLU A 395 -35.37 -25.65 -41.69
CA GLU A 395 -34.65 -25.48 -42.96
C GLU A 395 -34.69 -24.02 -43.39
N ILE A 396 -33.56 -23.31 -43.30
CA ILE A 396 -33.55 -21.84 -43.33
C ILE A 396 -33.82 -21.25 -44.72
N ALA A 397 -33.43 -21.96 -45.79
CA ALA A 397 -33.72 -21.51 -47.16
C ALA A 397 -35.23 -21.50 -47.47
N VAL A 398 -36.01 -22.37 -46.82
CA VAL A 398 -37.46 -22.49 -47.02
C VAL A 398 -38.24 -21.71 -45.97
N ASP A 399 -37.75 -21.69 -44.73
CA ASP A 399 -38.39 -21.06 -43.58
C ASP A 399 -37.41 -20.17 -42.79
N PRO A 400 -37.02 -19.01 -43.34
CA PRO A 400 -36.12 -18.06 -42.66
C PRO A 400 -36.73 -17.49 -41.36
N GLY A 401 -38.06 -17.55 -41.23
CA GLY A 401 -38.77 -17.14 -40.03
C GLY A 401 -38.88 -18.22 -38.95
N GLN A 402 -38.34 -19.42 -39.18
CA GLN A 402 -38.33 -20.54 -38.23
C GLN A 402 -39.70 -20.78 -37.55
N LYS A 403 -40.73 -20.94 -38.38
CA LYS A 403 -42.13 -21.16 -37.98
C LYS A 403 -42.53 -22.63 -38.00
N ASN A 404 -41.93 -23.44 -38.87
CA ASN A 404 -42.31 -24.82 -39.14
C ASN A 404 -41.24 -25.79 -38.64
N ASN A 405 -41.44 -26.36 -37.45
CA ASN A 405 -40.52 -27.35 -36.89
C ASN A 405 -40.64 -28.71 -37.62
N ILE A 406 -39.58 -29.11 -38.32
CA ILE A 406 -39.48 -30.35 -39.12
C ILE A 406 -38.66 -31.46 -38.44
N ALA A 407 -38.40 -31.35 -37.13
CA ALA A 407 -37.55 -32.29 -36.39
C ALA A 407 -38.06 -33.75 -36.44
N ASN A 408 -39.38 -33.95 -36.33
CA ASN A 408 -39.99 -35.27 -36.35
C ASN A 408 -39.87 -35.96 -37.72
N ASP A 409 -39.83 -35.17 -38.80
CA ASP A 409 -39.70 -35.67 -40.17
C ASP A 409 -38.24 -35.94 -40.56
N ASN A 410 -37.27 -35.45 -39.77
CA ASN A 410 -35.83 -35.54 -40.06
C ASN A 410 -35.02 -36.04 -38.85
N PRO A 411 -35.36 -37.20 -38.25
CA PRO A 411 -34.72 -37.69 -37.03
C PRO A 411 -33.20 -37.93 -37.19
N ASP A 412 -32.75 -38.37 -38.37
CA ASP A 412 -31.32 -38.61 -38.63
C ASP A 412 -30.50 -37.31 -38.63
N VAL A 413 -31.07 -36.22 -39.16
CA VAL A 413 -30.44 -34.89 -39.13
C VAL A 413 -30.34 -34.38 -37.70
N VAL A 414 -31.42 -34.53 -36.93
CA VAL A 414 -31.44 -34.17 -35.49
C VAL A 414 -30.38 -34.97 -34.73
N ALA A 415 -30.26 -36.28 -34.99
CA ALA A 415 -29.27 -37.12 -34.33
C ALA A 415 -27.83 -36.67 -34.63
N LYS A 416 -27.49 -36.42 -35.90
CA LYS A 416 -26.16 -35.94 -36.33
C LYS A 416 -25.80 -34.60 -35.68
N MET A 417 -26.74 -33.65 -35.65
CA MET A 417 -26.52 -32.32 -35.05
C MET A 417 -26.45 -32.37 -33.53
N ARG A 418 -27.22 -33.26 -32.88
CA ARG A 418 -27.10 -33.52 -31.44
C ARG A 418 -25.75 -34.12 -31.11
N GLU A 419 -25.28 -35.09 -31.89
CA GLU A 419 -23.97 -35.70 -31.68
C GLU A 419 -22.84 -34.66 -31.71
N PHE A 420 -22.86 -33.74 -32.68
CA PHE A 420 -21.91 -32.62 -32.71
C PHE A 420 -21.96 -31.78 -31.43
N TYR A 421 -23.16 -31.37 -30.99
CA TYR A 421 -23.31 -30.61 -29.75
C TYR A 421 -22.79 -31.38 -28.53
N GLU A 422 -23.08 -32.68 -28.44
CA GLU A 422 -22.66 -33.53 -27.33
C GLU A 422 -21.14 -33.64 -27.25
N GLN A 423 -20.46 -33.76 -28.41
CA GLN A 423 -18.99 -33.75 -28.49
C GLN A 423 -18.42 -32.38 -28.08
N TRP A 424 -18.95 -31.29 -28.65
CA TRP A 424 -18.55 -29.92 -28.31
C TRP A 424 -18.75 -29.63 -26.81
N TRP A 425 -19.91 -29.99 -26.24
CA TRP A 425 -20.20 -29.79 -24.83
C TRP A 425 -19.27 -30.61 -23.94
N ALA A 426 -19.00 -31.87 -24.30
CA ALA A 426 -18.08 -32.72 -23.57
C ALA A 426 -16.65 -32.16 -23.58
N GLU A 427 -16.22 -31.57 -24.70
CA GLU A 427 -14.92 -30.90 -24.82
C GLU A 427 -14.83 -29.66 -23.91
N LEU A 428 -15.88 -28.83 -23.86
CA LEU A 428 -15.84 -27.57 -23.12
C LEU A 428 -16.15 -27.71 -21.63
N LYS A 429 -16.95 -28.71 -21.24
CA LYS A 429 -17.41 -28.91 -19.84
C LYS A 429 -16.30 -28.85 -18.79
N PRO A 430 -15.10 -29.47 -18.99
CA PRO A 430 -14.00 -29.38 -18.03
C PRO A 430 -13.51 -27.94 -17.79
N THR A 431 -13.73 -27.04 -18.74
CA THR A 431 -13.30 -25.64 -18.62
C THR A 431 -14.29 -24.80 -17.82
N PHE A 432 -15.56 -25.18 -17.66
CA PHE A 432 -16.57 -24.32 -17.02
C PHE A 432 -16.31 -24.06 -15.53
N SER A 433 -15.55 -24.93 -14.86
CA SER A 433 -15.10 -24.69 -13.49
C SER A 433 -13.95 -23.68 -13.38
N GLN A 434 -13.29 -23.35 -14.49
CA GLN A 434 -12.25 -22.33 -14.52
C GLN A 434 -12.91 -20.95 -14.45
N THR A 435 -12.79 -20.33 -13.29
CA THR A 435 -13.26 -18.97 -13.03
C THR A 435 -12.21 -17.98 -13.52
N THR A 436 -12.66 -16.89 -14.15
CA THR A 436 -11.82 -15.73 -14.42
C THR A 436 -11.63 -14.93 -13.13
N GLU A 437 -10.37 -14.63 -12.81
CA GLU A 437 -9.99 -14.06 -11.53
C GLU A 437 -9.30 -12.73 -11.77
N ILE A 438 -9.74 -11.68 -11.08
CA ILE A 438 -9.10 -10.36 -11.18
C ILE A 438 -7.79 -10.39 -10.39
N TYR A 439 -6.68 -10.00 -11.02
CA TYR A 439 -5.36 -10.15 -10.40
C TYR A 439 -5.09 -9.01 -9.42
N LEU A 440 -4.60 -9.37 -8.23
CA LEU A 440 -4.20 -8.45 -7.17
C LEU A 440 -2.69 -8.55 -6.95
N GLY A 441 -2.04 -7.41 -6.78
CA GLY A 441 -0.63 -7.36 -6.39
C GLY A 441 0.39 -7.31 -7.53
N HIS A 442 -0.07 -7.08 -8.77
CA HIS A 442 0.81 -6.89 -9.91
C HIS A 442 1.66 -5.62 -9.74
N PRO A 443 3.01 -5.68 -9.93
CA PRO A 443 3.88 -4.50 -9.74
C PRO A 443 3.49 -3.31 -10.62
N GLU A 444 3.03 -3.55 -11.85
CA GLU A 444 2.60 -2.50 -12.78
C GLU A 444 1.14 -2.07 -12.55
N HIS A 445 0.36 -2.86 -11.79
CA HIS A 445 -1.03 -2.56 -11.43
C HIS A 445 -1.26 -2.79 -9.93
N PRO A 446 -0.61 -1.98 -9.06
CA PRO A 446 -0.67 -2.16 -7.62
C PRO A 446 -2.02 -1.76 -7.04
N VAL A 447 -2.85 -1.00 -7.78
CA VAL A 447 -4.19 -0.56 -7.41
C VAL A 447 -5.21 -1.18 -8.37
N VAL A 448 -6.24 -1.83 -7.82
CA VAL A 448 -7.29 -2.52 -8.57
C VAL A 448 -8.65 -2.01 -8.13
N ASN A 449 -9.48 -1.61 -9.09
CA ASN A 449 -10.82 -1.08 -8.86
C ASN A 449 -11.85 -2.16 -9.19
N LEU A 450 -12.43 -2.77 -8.17
CA LEU A 450 -13.48 -3.78 -8.30
C LEU A 450 -14.85 -3.11 -8.29
N THR A 451 -15.74 -3.58 -9.16
CA THR A 451 -17.11 -3.04 -9.27
C THR A 451 -18.14 -4.15 -9.15
N ALA A 452 -19.32 -3.84 -8.61
CA ALA A 452 -20.39 -4.82 -8.42
C ALA A 452 -20.81 -5.51 -9.73
N HIS A 453 -20.52 -4.92 -10.89
CA HIS A 453 -20.73 -5.52 -12.21
C HIS A 453 -20.20 -6.96 -12.31
N ASP A 454 -19.08 -7.23 -11.61
CA ASP A 454 -18.36 -8.49 -11.66
C ASP A 454 -18.71 -9.47 -10.54
N TRP A 455 -19.71 -9.17 -9.71
CA TRP A 455 -20.15 -10.09 -8.66
C TRP A 455 -20.68 -11.41 -9.24
N ILE A 456 -20.07 -12.51 -8.81
CA ILE A 456 -20.52 -13.86 -9.09
C ILE A 456 -21.63 -14.21 -8.08
N GLN A 457 -22.87 -14.34 -8.55
CA GLN A 457 -24.04 -14.68 -7.73
C GLN A 457 -25.16 -15.29 -8.60
N GLU A 458 -26.36 -15.50 -8.04
CA GLU A 458 -27.51 -16.07 -8.78
C GLU A 458 -28.39 -14.99 -9.43
N ILE A 459 -28.41 -13.77 -8.88
CA ILE A 459 -29.22 -12.66 -9.38
C ILE A 459 -28.35 -11.62 -10.10
N TYR A 460 -28.96 -10.71 -10.85
CA TYR A 460 -28.20 -9.66 -11.52
C TYR A 460 -27.61 -8.69 -10.49
N PRO A 461 -26.30 -8.39 -10.57
CA PRO A 461 -25.69 -7.36 -9.74
C PRO A 461 -26.19 -5.96 -10.11
N PRO A 462 -25.95 -4.95 -9.26
CA PRO A 462 -26.00 -3.54 -9.62
C PRO A 462 -25.04 -3.21 -10.77
N TRP A 463 -25.47 -3.47 -12.00
CA TRP A 463 -24.61 -3.47 -13.20
C TRP A 463 -24.56 -2.11 -13.91
N HIS A 464 -25.39 -1.14 -13.52
CA HIS A 464 -25.36 0.23 -14.02
C HIS A 464 -25.48 1.29 -12.91
N GLN A 465 -25.00 2.51 -13.19
CA GLN A 465 -24.94 3.62 -12.23
C GLN A 465 -26.32 4.04 -11.70
N GLY A 466 -27.41 3.75 -12.42
CA GLY A 466 -28.78 3.94 -11.93
C GLY A 466 -29.11 3.02 -10.74
N SER A 467 -28.80 1.73 -10.82
CA SER A 467 -28.94 0.79 -9.68
C SER A 467 -28.04 1.19 -8.52
N ILE A 468 -26.84 1.69 -8.84
CA ILE A 468 -25.94 2.29 -7.84
C ILE A 468 -26.61 3.51 -7.22
N ARG A 469 -27.25 4.42 -7.95
CA ARG A 469 -27.93 5.58 -7.35
C ARG A 469 -29.10 5.16 -6.47
N GLU A 470 -29.97 4.28 -6.95
CA GLU A 470 -31.15 3.82 -6.22
C GLU A 470 -30.82 3.02 -4.95
N ALA A 471 -29.61 2.46 -4.88
CA ALA A 471 -29.21 1.48 -3.88
C ALA A 471 -30.04 0.19 -3.98
N ASP A 472 -30.22 -0.33 -5.20
CA ASP A 472 -31.16 -1.41 -5.52
C ASP A 472 -31.12 -2.56 -4.49
N ARG A 473 -32.30 -2.86 -3.92
CA ARG A 473 -32.54 -3.77 -2.79
C ARG A 473 -33.10 -5.14 -3.22
N LYS A 474 -33.20 -5.43 -4.52
CA LYS A 474 -33.88 -6.63 -5.04
C LYS A 474 -33.23 -7.95 -4.61
N HIS A 475 -33.72 -8.59 -3.54
CA HIS A 475 -33.42 -9.99 -3.19
C HIS A 475 -34.72 -10.77 -2.87
N ALA A 476 -34.66 -12.11 -3.01
CA ALA A 476 -35.80 -13.02 -2.85
C ALA A 476 -36.13 -13.31 -1.36
N ASP A 477 -37.39 -13.09 -0.97
CA ASP A 477 -38.12 -13.68 0.16
C ASP A 477 -37.36 -13.88 1.51
N SER A 478 -36.53 -12.92 1.94
CA SER A 478 -35.97 -12.90 3.30
C SER A 478 -36.46 -11.69 4.10
N GLU A 479 -36.78 -11.90 5.38
CA GLU A 479 -37.18 -10.82 6.32
C GLU A 479 -36.06 -9.76 6.53
N LYS A 480 -34.80 -10.08 6.17
CA LYS A 480 -33.63 -9.17 6.20
C LYS A 480 -32.76 -9.34 4.95
N LEU A 481 -32.16 -8.26 4.46
CA LEU A 481 -31.25 -8.25 3.31
C LEU A 481 -29.94 -9.00 3.63
N LYS A 482 -29.44 -9.84 2.71
CA LYS A 482 -28.17 -10.55 2.84
C LYS A 482 -27.39 -10.54 1.53
N HIS A 483 -26.12 -10.13 1.56
CA HIS A 483 -25.26 -10.16 0.38
C HIS A 483 -24.73 -11.56 0.09
N LEU A 484 -24.91 -12.04 -1.14
CA LEU A 484 -24.48 -13.38 -1.60
C LEU A 484 -23.46 -13.33 -2.75
N GLY A 485 -23.13 -12.14 -3.25
CA GLY A 485 -22.14 -11.96 -4.31
C GLY A 485 -20.71 -11.97 -3.78
N TYR A 486 -19.78 -12.22 -4.69
CA TYR A 486 -18.35 -12.09 -4.44
C TYR A 486 -17.61 -11.80 -5.74
N TRP A 487 -16.43 -11.21 -5.64
CA TRP A 487 -15.44 -11.19 -6.72
C TRP A 487 -14.51 -12.39 -6.58
N ALA A 488 -14.23 -13.07 -7.69
CA ALA A 488 -13.11 -14.00 -7.76
C ALA A 488 -11.83 -13.19 -8.05
N VAL A 489 -10.86 -13.27 -7.14
CA VAL A 489 -9.59 -12.55 -7.26
C VAL A 489 -8.41 -13.51 -7.12
N LYS A 490 -7.31 -13.20 -7.81
CA LYS A 490 -6.07 -13.97 -7.76
C LYS A 490 -4.95 -13.09 -7.25
N VAL A 491 -4.51 -13.36 -6.04
CA VAL A 491 -3.37 -12.69 -5.42
C VAL A 491 -2.11 -13.32 -6.00
N ILE A 492 -1.31 -12.53 -6.71
CA ILE A 492 -0.14 -13.08 -7.42
C ILE A 492 1.10 -13.19 -6.52
N GLU A 493 1.12 -12.44 -5.41
CA GLU A 493 2.19 -12.42 -4.44
C GLU A 493 1.64 -12.22 -3.02
N ASP A 494 2.19 -12.97 -2.06
CA ASP A 494 1.95 -12.76 -0.63
C ASP A 494 2.25 -11.31 -0.25
N GLY A 495 1.44 -10.74 0.63
CA GLY A 495 1.75 -9.42 1.17
C GLY A 495 0.57 -8.78 1.88
N MET A 496 0.79 -7.55 2.33
CA MET A 496 -0.26 -6.72 2.91
C MET A 496 -1.01 -5.98 1.81
N TYR A 497 -2.33 -5.93 1.93
CA TYR A 497 -3.21 -5.26 0.99
C TYR A 497 -4.14 -4.33 1.76
N ARG A 498 -4.30 -3.10 1.27
CA ARG A 498 -5.38 -2.22 1.70
C ARG A 498 -6.61 -2.48 0.84
N ILE A 499 -7.74 -2.77 1.47
CA ILE A 499 -9.03 -3.05 0.85
C ILE A 499 -10.01 -1.98 1.32
N SER A 500 -10.37 -1.07 0.42
CA SER A 500 -11.15 0.14 0.70
C SER A 500 -12.58 -0.05 0.18
N LEU A 501 -13.55 -0.23 1.07
CA LEU A 501 -14.95 -0.43 0.74
C LEU A 501 -15.61 0.91 0.44
N ARG A 502 -16.26 1.02 -0.71
CA ARG A 502 -16.93 2.25 -1.14
C ARG A 502 -18.35 1.98 -1.63
N ARG A 503 -19.20 2.99 -1.45
CA ARG A 503 -20.56 3.00 -1.99
C ARG A 503 -20.66 3.67 -3.35
N TRP A 504 -19.89 4.74 -3.51
CA TRP A 504 -19.74 5.53 -4.72
C TRP A 504 -18.31 5.32 -5.26
N PRO A 505 -18.07 5.45 -6.57
CA PRO A 505 -16.72 5.28 -7.12
C PRO A 505 -15.80 6.42 -6.66
N VAL A 506 -14.49 6.20 -6.75
CA VAL A 506 -13.46 7.12 -6.19
C VAL A 506 -13.62 8.55 -6.72
N GLU A 507 -13.83 8.69 -8.03
CA GLU A 507 -13.92 9.98 -8.72
C GLU A 507 -15.15 10.82 -8.33
N SER A 508 -16.15 10.23 -7.65
CA SER A 508 -17.32 10.97 -7.18
C SER A 508 -17.05 11.82 -5.94
N GLY A 509 -16.06 11.46 -5.12
CA GLY A 509 -15.79 12.10 -3.82
C GLY A 509 -16.95 12.04 -2.81
N ALA A 510 -17.96 11.20 -3.05
CA ALA A 510 -19.17 11.17 -2.22
C ALA A 510 -19.01 10.26 -1.00
N ALA A 511 -19.48 10.71 0.17
CA ALA A 511 -19.52 9.91 1.39
C ALA A 511 -20.43 8.66 1.22
N ILE A 512 -20.11 7.57 1.91
CA ILE A 512 -20.82 6.27 1.84
C ILE A 512 -22.33 6.44 2.04
N ASN A 513 -22.73 7.30 2.98
CA ASN A 513 -24.12 7.56 3.33
C ASN A 513 -24.73 8.77 2.63
N ALA A 514 -24.01 9.45 1.74
CA ALA A 514 -24.52 10.60 1.02
C ALA A 514 -25.69 10.19 0.10
N ALA A 515 -26.74 11.00 0.11
CA ALA A 515 -27.68 11.06 -1.01
C ALA A 515 -27.08 11.97 -2.10
N LEU A 516 -27.38 11.68 -3.37
CA LEU A 516 -26.94 12.50 -4.50
C LEU A 516 -28.15 13.05 -5.26
N PRO A 517 -28.13 14.34 -5.65
CA PRO A 517 -29.18 14.88 -6.50
C PRO A 517 -29.19 14.16 -7.86
N ALA A 518 -30.34 14.21 -8.53
CA ALA A 518 -30.43 13.81 -9.93
C ALA A 518 -29.59 14.76 -10.79
N GLY A 519 -28.71 14.22 -11.61
CA GLY A 519 -28.01 14.96 -12.65
C GLY A 519 -28.93 15.33 -13.81
N GLU A 520 -28.41 16.11 -14.75
CA GLU A 520 -29.15 16.49 -15.95
C GLU A 520 -29.41 15.29 -16.86
N ASN A 521 -30.59 15.25 -17.48
CA ASN A 521 -30.84 14.30 -18.57
C ASN A 521 -30.11 14.75 -19.85
N VAL A 522 -30.04 13.88 -20.85
CA VAL A 522 -29.43 14.18 -22.16
C VAL A 522 -30.40 13.81 -23.30
N PRO A 523 -30.20 14.33 -24.53
CA PRO A 523 -31.03 13.99 -25.67
C PRO A 523 -31.12 12.47 -25.92
N GLY A 524 -32.32 11.98 -26.23
CA GLY A 524 -32.60 10.56 -26.42
C GLY A 524 -34.01 10.16 -26.01
N ALA A 525 -34.32 8.88 -26.18
CA ALA A 525 -35.61 8.30 -25.80
C ALA A 525 -35.63 7.81 -24.34
N ASP A 526 -34.48 7.39 -23.82
CA ASP A 526 -34.35 6.89 -22.45
C ASP A 526 -33.90 7.99 -21.49
N ARG A 527 -34.12 7.78 -20.19
CA ARG A 527 -33.59 8.64 -19.12
C ARG A 527 -32.14 8.22 -18.82
N ALA A 528 -31.23 9.18 -18.78
CA ALA A 528 -29.84 8.95 -18.40
C ALA A 528 -29.74 8.41 -16.96
N PHE A 529 -28.81 7.48 -16.72
CA PHE A 529 -28.63 6.91 -15.38
C PHE A 529 -28.26 7.96 -14.33
N ARG A 530 -27.45 8.97 -14.69
CA ARG A 530 -27.12 10.09 -13.79
C ARG A 530 -28.34 10.90 -13.33
N ALA A 531 -29.42 10.90 -14.11
CA ALA A 531 -30.65 11.59 -13.77
C ALA A 531 -31.47 10.86 -12.69
N VAL A 532 -31.04 9.69 -12.22
CA VAL A 532 -31.65 8.99 -11.08
C VAL A 532 -31.12 9.59 -9.77
N VAL A 533 -32.01 9.78 -8.80
CA VAL A 533 -31.64 10.31 -7.48
C VAL A 533 -30.84 9.24 -6.72
N GLY A 534 -29.73 9.64 -6.11
CA GLY A 534 -28.92 8.80 -5.25
C GLY A 534 -29.50 8.73 -3.84
N ASN A 535 -29.85 7.53 -3.37
CA ASN A 535 -30.40 7.31 -2.05
C ASN A 535 -29.31 6.98 -1.02
N ALA A 536 -29.38 7.59 0.16
CA ALA A 536 -28.59 7.21 1.31
C ALA A 536 -28.91 5.78 1.75
N ILE A 537 -27.91 5.05 2.26
CA ILE A 537 -28.06 3.66 2.68
C ILE A 537 -28.04 3.44 4.20
N GLY A 538 -27.69 4.44 4.99
CA GLY A 538 -27.64 4.33 6.46
C GLY A 538 -26.64 3.29 6.97
N ALA A 539 -25.55 3.06 6.25
CA ALA A 539 -24.49 2.15 6.64
C ALA A 539 -23.87 2.60 7.98
N THR A 540 -23.84 1.68 8.94
CA THR A 540 -23.25 1.92 10.26
C THR A 540 -21.82 1.39 10.33
N HIS A 541 -21.53 0.30 9.61
CA HIS A 541 -20.23 -0.38 9.63
C HIS A 541 -19.89 -0.96 8.26
N GLY A 542 -18.61 -0.97 7.91
CA GLY A 542 -18.04 -1.82 6.88
C GLY A 542 -17.53 -3.13 7.49
N VAL A 543 -17.65 -4.22 6.77
CA VAL A 543 -17.17 -5.56 7.18
C VAL A 543 -16.32 -6.14 6.06
N LEU A 544 -15.08 -6.50 6.37
CA LEU A 544 -14.20 -7.20 5.45
C LEU A 544 -14.52 -8.70 5.49
N ARG A 545 -15.03 -9.22 4.38
CA ARG A 545 -15.35 -10.64 4.21
C ARG A 545 -14.51 -11.24 3.08
N ILE A 546 -13.71 -12.25 3.42
CA ILE A 546 -12.83 -12.98 2.49
C ILE A 546 -13.07 -14.48 2.69
N ASP A 547 -13.24 -15.22 1.59
CA ASP A 547 -13.46 -16.67 1.58
C ASP A 547 -14.61 -17.11 2.52
N GLY A 548 -15.68 -16.29 2.54
CA GLY A 548 -16.87 -16.50 3.36
C GLY A 548 -16.67 -16.21 4.86
N LYS A 549 -15.53 -15.66 5.28
CA LYS A 549 -15.22 -15.32 6.68
C LYS A 549 -15.16 -13.82 6.87
N ASP A 550 -15.84 -13.32 7.90
CA ASP A 550 -15.74 -11.92 8.33
C ASP A 550 -14.45 -11.77 9.14
N LEU A 551 -13.47 -11.05 8.59
CA LEU A 551 -12.13 -10.91 9.17
C LEU A 551 -12.03 -9.69 10.09
N ASP A 552 -12.70 -8.60 9.73
CA ASP A 552 -12.67 -7.34 10.50
C ASP A 552 -13.93 -6.50 10.23
N ARG A 553 -14.23 -5.57 11.15
CA ARG A 553 -15.40 -4.70 11.14
C ARG A 553 -15.05 -3.32 11.68
N LYS A 554 -15.36 -2.27 10.91
CA LYS A 554 -15.08 -0.87 11.27
C LYS A 554 -16.33 0.01 11.15
N PRO A 555 -16.51 1.01 12.03
CA PRO A 555 -17.63 1.95 11.91
C PRO A 555 -17.48 2.82 10.65
N VAL A 556 -18.62 3.20 10.06
CA VAL A 556 -18.69 4.18 8.97
C VAL A 556 -18.82 5.56 9.61
N GLY A 557 -17.85 6.43 9.37
CA GLY A 557 -17.92 7.84 9.79
C GLY A 557 -18.99 8.62 9.01
N GLU A 558 -19.46 9.74 9.55
CA GLU A 558 -20.53 10.56 8.96
C GLU A 558 -20.19 11.02 7.53
N ASP A 559 -18.96 11.51 7.34
CA ASP A 559 -18.44 12.00 6.04
C ASP A 559 -17.48 11.01 5.36
N ALA A 560 -17.45 9.75 5.80
CA ALA A 560 -16.50 8.77 5.28
C ALA A 560 -16.82 8.38 3.82
N GLU A 561 -15.89 8.63 2.89
CA GLU A 561 -16.00 8.18 1.50
C GLU A 561 -15.70 6.68 1.32
N ASP A 562 -14.89 6.12 2.22
CA ASP A 562 -14.59 4.69 2.28
C ASP A 562 -14.45 4.18 3.72
N VAL A 563 -14.47 2.86 3.84
CA VAL A 563 -13.98 2.15 5.03
C VAL A 563 -12.88 1.20 4.60
N SER A 564 -11.66 1.46 5.07
CA SER A 564 -10.46 0.74 4.67
C SER A 564 -9.98 -0.29 5.70
N PHE A 565 -9.56 -1.45 5.20
CA PHE A 565 -8.96 -2.54 5.95
C PHE A 565 -7.58 -2.85 5.41
N VAL A 566 -6.67 -3.26 6.29
CA VAL A 566 -5.32 -3.65 5.93
C VAL A 566 -5.15 -5.08 6.41
N THR A 567 -4.99 -6.00 5.48
CA THR A 567 -4.91 -7.44 5.78
C THR A 567 -3.82 -8.07 4.95
N GLU A 568 -3.24 -9.14 5.49
CA GLU A 568 -2.40 -10.01 4.68
C GLU A 568 -3.29 -10.82 3.73
N LEU A 569 -2.89 -10.90 2.46
CA LEU A 569 -3.43 -11.87 1.51
C LEU A 569 -2.31 -12.80 1.06
N LYS A 570 -2.63 -14.09 0.97
CA LYS A 570 -1.70 -15.11 0.48
C LYS A 570 -1.84 -15.25 -1.02
N LYS A 571 -0.75 -15.62 -1.67
CA LYS A 571 -0.75 -15.96 -3.09
C LYS A 571 -1.74 -17.08 -3.35
N GLY A 572 -2.65 -16.87 -4.29
CA GLY A 572 -3.69 -17.82 -4.63
C GLY A 572 -5.03 -17.18 -4.95
N SER A 573 -6.02 -18.04 -5.13
CA SER A 573 -7.40 -17.67 -5.44
C SER A 573 -8.17 -17.35 -4.16
N HIS A 574 -8.92 -16.24 -4.17
CA HIS A 574 -9.76 -15.80 -3.07
C HIS A 574 -11.13 -15.31 -3.56
N GLN A 575 -12.12 -15.40 -2.68
CA GLN A 575 -13.43 -14.78 -2.84
C GLN A 575 -13.51 -13.53 -1.96
N LEU A 576 -13.57 -12.36 -2.57
CA LEU A 576 -13.72 -11.09 -1.86
C LEU A 576 -15.20 -10.69 -1.87
N ALA A 577 -15.80 -10.49 -0.69
CA ALA A 577 -17.23 -10.19 -0.55
C ALA A 577 -17.56 -9.15 0.54
N PRO A 578 -16.82 -8.03 0.65
CA PRO A 578 -17.04 -7.06 1.70
C PRO A 578 -18.44 -6.42 1.66
N VAL A 579 -18.98 -6.12 2.84
CA VAL A 579 -20.36 -5.63 3.00
C VAL A 579 -20.45 -4.40 3.90
N PHE A 580 -21.49 -3.61 3.71
CA PHE A 580 -21.97 -2.61 4.63
C PHE A 580 -23.13 -3.18 5.48
N GLN A 581 -23.12 -2.89 6.77
CA GLN A 581 -24.24 -3.17 7.66
C GLN A 581 -25.19 -1.96 7.69
N ILE A 582 -26.40 -2.16 7.19
CA ILE A 582 -27.48 -1.17 7.08
C ILE A 582 -28.69 -1.61 7.93
N PRO A 583 -29.66 -0.73 8.23
CA PRO A 583 -30.82 -1.08 9.05
C PRO A 583 -31.60 -2.31 8.54
N GLU A 584 -31.65 -2.51 7.22
CA GLU A 584 -32.37 -3.58 6.54
C GLU A 584 -31.59 -4.91 6.47
N GLY A 585 -30.30 -4.92 6.84
CA GLY A 585 -29.43 -6.10 6.78
C GLY A 585 -28.03 -5.83 6.24
N GLU A 586 -27.55 -6.69 5.34
CA GLU A 586 -26.24 -6.54 4.68
C GLU A 586 -26.40 -6.06 3.24
N LEU A 587 -25.65 -5.03 2.86
CA LEU A 587 -25.53 -4.57 1.48
C LEU A 587 -24.09 -4.76 1.01
N GLY A 588 -23.86 -5.43 -0.12
CA GLY A 588 -22.50 -5.54 -0.67
C GLY A 588 -21.91 -4.17 -1.00
N ALA A 589 -20.61 -3.98 -0.75
CA ALA A 589 -19.92 -2.76 -1.17
C ALA A 589 -19.89 -2.68 -2.69
N TYR A 590 -20.47 -1.65 -3.31
CA TYR A 590 -20.59 -1.65 -4.78
C TYR A 590 -19.27 -1.38 -5.50
N TYR A 591 -18.33 -0.72 -4.82
CA TYR A 591 -16.98 -0.46 -5.30
C TYR A 591 -15.98 -0.86 -4.22
N VAL A 592 -14.88 -1.47 -4.61
CA VAL A 592 -13.78 -1.81 -3.70
C VAL A 592 -12.46 -1.47 -4.37
N VAL A 593 -11.62 -0.69 -3.68
CA VAL A 593 -10.25 -0.39 -4.14
C VAL A 593 -9.28 -1.27 -3.37
N VAL A 594 -8.57 -2.14 -4.09
CA VAL A 594 -7.55 -3.01 -3.50
C VAL A 594 -6.17 -2.49 -3.90
N THR A 595 -5.35 -2.14 -2.91
CA THR A 595 -3.99 -1.63 -3.12
C THR A 595 -2.99 -2.56 -2.47
N ARG A 596 -1.99 -3.03 -3.22
CA ARG A 596 -0.86 -3.77 -2.67
C ARG A 596 0.06 -2.85 -1.88
N LEU A 597 0.29 -3.25 -0.63
CA LEU A 597 1.22 -2.71 0.36
C LEU A 597 2.69 -2.82 -0.06
N THR A 598 3.47 -1.75 -0.23
CA THR A 598 4.93 -1.88 0.01
C THR A 598 5.18 -2.15 1.49
N ALA A 599 6.36 -2.64 1.88
CA ALA A 599 6.68 -2.87 3.29
C ALA A 599 6.52 -1.58 4.13
N ASP A 600 6.90 -0.43 3.59
CA ASP A 600 6.79 0.86 4.28
C ASP A 600 5.34 1.33 4.36
N GLN A 601 4.57 1.19 3.27
CA GLN A 601 3.14 1.50 3.26
C GLN A 601 2.36 0.57 4.17
N ALA A 602 2.69 -0.72 4.22
CA ALA A 602 2.09 -1.70 5.12
C ALA A 602 2.38 -1.38 6.58
N LYS A 603 3.58 -0.87 6.90
CA LYS A 603 3.91 -0.37 8.25
C LYS A 603 3.15 0.91 8.61
N LEU A 604 2.99 1.83 7.66
CA LEU A 604 2.16 3.04 7.83
C LEU A 604 0.68 2.69 8.05
N GLU A 605 0.18 1.67 7.36
CA GLU A 605 -1.24 1.32 7.26
C GLU A 605 -1.74 0.24 8.22
N ALA A 606 -0.89 -0.71 8.60
CA ALA A 606 -1.21 -1.67 9.67
C ALA A 606 -1.46 -0.96 11.00
N GLY A 607 -1.17 0.35 11.06
CA GLY A 607 -0.79 1.01 12.28
C GLY A 607 0.51 0.37 12.77
N PRO A 608 1.45 1.12 13.32
CA PRO A 608 2.47 0.46 14.09
C PRO A 608 1.75 -0.22 15.28
N SER A 609 2.28 -1.35 15.74
CA SER A 609 2.08 -1.80 17.12
C SER A 609 2.78 -0.82 18.10
N GLY A 610 2.59 0.48 17.89
CA GLY A 610 3.41 1.60 18.33
C GLY A 610 2.88 2.90 17.70
N ASP A 611 3.30 4.03 18.21
CA ASP A 611 2.73 5.33 17.85
C ASP A 611 3.47 5.97 16.67
N SER A 612 2.85 6.13 15.50
CA SER A 612 3.47 6.75 14.30
C SER A 612 3.96 8.19 14.54
N ARG A 613 3.55 8.84 15.64
CA ARG A 613 4.10 10.13 16.08
C ARG A 613 5.60 10.05 16.40
N LEU A 614 6.13 8.87 16.75
CA LEU A 614 7.52 8.67 17.16
C LEU A 614 8.49 8.40 16.00
N ASP A 615 8.01 8.12 14.78
CA ASP A 615 8.87 7.71 13.66
C ASP A 615 9.97 8.74 13.35
N TRP A 616 9.61 10.02 13.31
CA TRP A 616 10.59 11.09 13.08
C TRP A 616 11.62 11.17 14.23
N TRP A 617 11.18 10.85 15.45
CA TRP A 617 12.01 10.89 16.64
C TRP A 617 12.96 9.67 16.69
N HIS A 618 12.51 8.49 16.27
CA HIS A 618 13.36 7.32 16.06
C HIS A 618 14.41 7.58 14.98
N GLU A 619 14.06 8.25 13.89
CA GLU A 619 15.01 8.67 12.85
C GLU A 619 16.01 9.70 13.40
N ALA A 620 15.54 10.64 14.21
CA ALA A 620 16.32 11.77 14.70
C ALA A 620 17.53 11.36 15.52
N LYS A 621 17.36 10.49 16.52
CA LYS A 621 18.35 10.03 17.52
C LYS A 621 19.07 11.10 18.35
N PHE A 622 19.22 12.33 17.87
CA PHE A 622 20.04 13.37 18.49
C PHE A 622 19.37 14.74 18.43
N GLY A 623 19.24 15.38 19.59
CA GLY A 623 18.60 16.68 19.76
C GLY A 623 19.36 17.62 20.69
N MET A 624 19.00 18.90 20.64
CA MET A 624 19.50 19.94 21.53
C MET A 624 18.49 20.22 22.64
N PHE A 625 18.92 20.14 23.89
CA PHE A 625 18.19 20.77 24.99
C PHE A 625 18.74 22.18 25.21
N VAL A 626 17.89 23.13 25.58
CA VAL A 626 18.32 24.48 25.93
C VAL A 626 17.68 24.91 27.25
N HIS A 627 18.52 25.14 28.25
CA HIS A 627 18.10 25.76 29.52
C HIS A 627 18.51 27.22 29.54
N TRP A 628 17.53 28.09 29.34
CA TRP A 628 17.73 29.53 29.31
C TRP A 628 16.62 30.29 30.03
N GLY A 629 17.01 31.30 30.80
CA GLY A 629 16.12 32.06 31.66
C GLY A 629 16.85 33.13 32.44
N VAL A 630 16.14 33.81 33.32
CA VAL A 630 16.65 34.97 34.07
C VAL A 630 17.85 34.62 34.96
N TYR A 631 17.95 33.38 35.43
CA TYR A 631 19.12 32.87 36.16
C TYR A 631 20.46 33.02 35.40
N SER A 632 20.42 33.15 34.07
CA SER A 632 21.62 33.36 33.24
C SER A 632 22.23 34.76 33.39
N VAL A 633 21.49 35.75 33.92
CA VAL A 633 21.98 37.12 34.15
C VAL A 633 23.15 37.14 35.12
N THR A 634 23.04 36.40 36.23
CA THR A 634 24.10 36.32 37.25
C THR A 634 24.96 35.07 37.12
N GLY A 635 24.52 34.10 36.30
CA GLY A 635 25.20 32.83 36.12
C GLY A 635 25.24 31.99 37.40
N GLY A 636 24.18 32.04 38.21
CA GLY A 636 24.08 31.31 39.49
C GLY A 636 24.83 31.95 40.68
N GLU A 637 25.26 33.20 40.55
CA GLU A 637 25.83 33.98 41.66
C GLU A 637 24.72 34.81 42.35
N TYR A 638 24.78 34.87 43.68
CA TYR A 638 23.90 35.70 44.50
C TYR A 638 24.70 36.32 45.66
N ASN A 639 24.62 37.64 45.85
CA ASN A 639 25.39 38.39 46.86
C ASN A 639 26.91 38.09 46.86
N GLY A 640 27.50 37.93 45.68
CA GLY A 640 28.92 37.63 45.50
C GLY A 640 29.31 36.18 45.83
N GLN A 641 28.34 35.31 46.15
CA GLN A 641 28.57 33.89 46.42
C GLN A 641 28.12 33.03 45.25
N LYS A 642 28.91 32.01 44.93
CA LYS A 642 28.53 30.96 43.98
C LYS A 642 27.64 29.95 44.67
N LEU A 643 26.45 29.72 44.12
CA LEU A 643 25.50 28.79 44.72
C LEU A 643 25.78 27.33 44.32
N PRO A 644 25.49 26.36 45.21
CA PRO A 644 25.59 24.93 44.87
C PRO A 644 24.51 24.54 43.85
N ASN A 645 24.69 23.40 43.18
CA ASN A 645 23.80 22.90 42.12
C ASN A 645 23.94 23.68 40.78
N SER A 646 23.16 23.30 39.78
CA SER A 646 23.05 24.00 38.49
C SER A 646 22.40 25.38 38.65
N ALA A 647 22.74 26.32 37.77
CA ALA A 647 22.40 27.74 37.94
C ALA A 647 20.89 28.04 37.93
N GLU A 648 20.09 27.26 37.23
CA GLU A 648 18.62 27.40 37.18
C GLU A 648 17.93 27.15 38.53
N TRP A 649 18.64 26.56 39.50
CA TRP A 649 18.18 26.39 40.89
C TRP A 649 18.57 27.55 41.82
N MET A 650 19.21 28.62 41.32
CA MET A 650 19.76 29.68 42.16
C MET A 650 18.73 30.34 43.08
N MET A 651 17.48 30.51 42.63
CA MET A 651 16.43 31.12 43.44
C MET A 651 16.14 30.27 44.70
N ALA A 652 16.03 28.95 44.54
CA ALA A 652 15.79 28.04 45.65
C ALA A 652 17.02 27.83 46.54
N ARG A 653 18.22 27.70 45.94
CA ARG A 653 19.46 27.44 46.70
C ARG A 653 19.98 28.66 47.44
N GLY A 654 19.78 29.85 46.87
CA GLY A 654 20.06 31.12 47.53
C GLY A 654 18.93 31.58 48.45
N GLN A 655 17.78 30.89 48.47
CA GLN A 655 16.56 31.31 49.16
C GLN A 655 16.18 32.76 48.84
N ILE A 656 16.28 33.13 47.56
CA ILE A 656 16.12 34.50 47.07
C ILE A 656 14.61 34.83 47.06
N PRO A 657 14.14 35.85 47.80
CA PRO A 657 12.74 36.25 47.76
C PRO A 657 12.33 36.79 46.37
N ILE A 658 11.06 36.62 46.00
CA ILE A 658 10.52 36.93 44.66
C ILE A 658 10.85 38.36 44.25
N ALA A 659 10.53 39.34 45.12
CA ALA A 659 10.75 40.76 44.85
C ALA A 659 12.22 41.11 44.59
N GLU A 660 13.16 40.29 45.06
CA GLU A 660 14.58 40.45 44.77
C GLU A 660 14.97 39.77 43.47
N TYR A 661 14.47 38.56 43.22
CA TYR A 661 14.75 37.80 42.00
C TYR A 661 14.18 38.49 40.74
N GLU A 662 13.00 39.12 40.83
CA GLU A 662 12.38 39.88 39.73
C GLU A 662 13.27 41.02 39.20
N LYS A 663 14.20 41.54 40.02
CA LYS A 663 15.14 42.58 39.58
C LYS A 663 16.08 42.08 38.49
N TYR A 664 16.31 40.77 38.40
CA TYR A 664 17.12 40.18 37.35
C TYR A 664 16.41 40.16 36.00
N ALA A 665 15.07 40.05 35.95
CA ALA A 665 14.32 40.17 34.70
C ALA A 665 14.52 41.55 34.04
N LYS A 666 14.60 42.61 34.84
CA LYS A 666 14.90 43.97 34.37
C LYS A 666 16.30 44.14 33.79
N GLN A 667 17.20 43.20 34.06
CA GLN A 667 18.58 43.17 33.54
C GLN A 667 18.75 42.20 32.37
N PHE A 668 17.80 41.30 32.15
CA PHE A 668 17.86 40.30 31.09
C PHE A 668 17.62 40.96 29.72
N ASN A 669 18.70 41.20 28.98
CA ASN A 669 18.64 41.85 27.67
C ASN A 669 19.60 41.19 26.67
N PRO A 670 19.23 40.02 26.12
CA PRO A 670 20.11 39.23 25.27
C PRO A 670 20.26 39.79 23.85
N THR A 671 20.90 40.95 23.74
CA THR A 671 21.09 41.68 22.48
C THR A 671 21.92 40.93 21.44
N LYS A 672 22.66 39.89 21.83
CA LYS A 672 23.45 39.05 20.91
C LYS A 672 22.70 37.79 20.45
N PHE A 673 21.47 37.58 20.91
CA PHE A 673 20.65 36.44 20.50
C PHE A 673 20.19 36.56 19.04
N ASN A 674 20.47 35.51 18.27
CA ASN A 674 19.99 35.31 16.92
C ASN A 674 19.48 33.86 16.76
N ALA A 675 18.18 33.70 16.54
CA ALA A 675 17.55 32.39 16.41
C ALA A 675 18.07 31.59 15.20
N ASP A 676 18.31 32.24 14.05
CA ASP A 676 18.81 31.57 12.85
C ASP A 676 20.22 30.99 13.07
N GLU A 677 21.11 31.76 13.70
CA GLU A 677 22.47 31.30 14.02
C GLU A 677 22.46 30.17 15.05
N PHE A 678 21.58 30.28 16.05
CA PHE A 678 21.46 29.28 17.10
C PHE A 678 20.96 27.93 16.57
N VAL A 679 19.86 27.95 15.80
CA VAL A 679 19.33 26.74 15.14
C VAL A 679 20.33 26.21 14.11
N GLY A 680 21.03 27.09 13.41
CA GLY A 680 22.08 26.73 12.47
C GLY A 680 23.23 25.96 13.12
N LEU A 681 23.62 26.34 14.33
CA LEU A 681 24.63 25.60 15.10
C LEU A 681 24.14 24.21 15.52
N ALA A 682 22.88 24.07 15.94
CA ALA A 682 22.29 22.76 16.25
C ALA A 682 22.28 21.84 15.01
N LYS A 683 21.84 22.38 13.87
CA LYS A 683 21.85 21.68 12.59
C LYS A 683 23.27 21.28 12.17
N GLN A 684 24.25 22.18 12.35
CA GLN A 684 25.66 21.90 12.07
C GLN A 684 26.21 20.76 12.94
N ALA A 685 25.75 20.65 14.19
CA ALA A 685 26.12 19.57 15.09
C ALA A 685 25.50 18.20 14.73
N GLY A 686 24.59 18.16 13.73
CA GLY A 686 23.87 16.94 13.35
C GLY A 686 22.58 16.69 14.14
N MET A 687 22.13 17.64 14.96
CA MET A 687 20.88 17.50 15.70
C MET A 687 19.67 17.70 14.79
N LYS A 688 18.57 16.99 15.08
CA LYS A 688 17.34 17.03 14.26
C LYS A 688 16.17 17.71 14.97
N TYR A 689 16.28 17.94 16.28
CA TYR A 689 15.26 18.63 17.07
C TYR A 689 15.86 19.47 18.18
N ILE A 690 15.10 20.47 18.64
CA ILE A 690 15.45 21.36 19.76
C ILE A 690 14.30 21.38 20.76
N VAL A 691 14.61 21.20 22.04
CA VAL A 691 13.69 21.38 23.17
C VAL A 691 14.23 22.51 24.05
N ILE A 692 13.45 23.57 24.27
CA ILE A 692 13.88 24.74 25.05
C ILE A 692 12.92 25.04 26.20
N THR A 693 13.47 25.48 27.34
CA THR A 693 12.71 25.93 28.51
C THR A 693 11.81 27.13 28.18
N ALA A 694 10.56 26.87 27.81
CA ALA A 694 9.53 27.91 27.67
C ALA A 694 9.20 28.52 29.04
N LYS A 695 9.23 27.70 30.09
CA LYS A 695 9.21 28.13 31.49
C LYS A 695 9.96 27.14 32.37
N HIS A 696 10.83 27.64 33.24
CA HIS A 696 11.52 26.84 34.27
C HIS A 696 10.88 27.06 35.67
N HIS A 697 11.42 26.43 36.72
CA HIS A 697 10.86 26.49 38.08
C HIS A 697 10.83 27.90 38.68
N ASP A 698 11.64 28.84 38.19
CA ASP A 698 11.61 30.24 38.66
C ASP A 698 10.37 31.00 38.18
N GLY A 699 9.52 30.36 37.38
CA GLY A 699 8.21 30.86 36.96
C GLY A 699 8.26 31.89 35.84
N PHE A 700 9.44 32.19 35.31
CA PHE A 700 9.62 33.17 34.23
C PHE A 700 9.30 32.56 32.87
N ALA A 701 8.35 33.15 32.14
CA ALA A 701 7.99 32.72 30.80
C ALA A 701 8.95 33.33 29.76
N MET A 702 9.62 32.47 28.98
CA MET A 702 10.55 32.83 27.90
C MET A 702 9.84 33.21 26.58
N PHE A 703 8.54 33.45 26.64
CA PHE A 703 7.66 33.86 25.54
C PHE A 703 6.69 34.95 26.00
N GLY A 704 5.94 35.56 25.09
CA GLY A 704 4.92 36.56 25.41
C GLY A 704 3.66 35.97 26.06
N SER A 705 3.78 35.45 27.29
CA SER A 705 2.66 34.84 28.02
C SER A 705 1.55 35.84 28.30
N THR A 706 0.31 35.46 27.95
CA THR A 706 -0.88 36.25 28.30
C THR A 706 -1.38 36.01 29.72
N ALA A 707 -0.82 35.02 30.43
CA ALA A 707 -1.26 34.61 31.76
C ALA A 707 -0.43 35.24 32.89
N THR A 708 0.74 35.80 32.59
CA THR A 708 1.59 36.47 33.58
C THR A 708 2.36 37.63 32.97
N HIS A 709 2.49 38.73 33.71
CA HIS A 709 3.38 39.85 33.36
C HIS A 709 4.86 39.50 33.57
N TYR A 710 5.17 38.42 34.30
CA TYR A 710 6.54 37.96 34.55
C TYR A 710 7.05 37.10 33.39
N ASN A 711 7.21 37.76 32.23
CA ASN A 711 7.58 37.14 30.96
C ASN A 711 8.63 37.96 30.20
N VAL A 712 9.28 37.37 29.18
CA VAL A 712 10.38 37.99 28.44
C VAL A 712 10.00 39.27 27.71
N VAL A 713 8.76 39.38 27.24
CA VAL A 713 8.28 40.54 26.49
C VAL A 713 7.97 41.70 27.44
N GLU A 714 7.29 41.44 28.55
CA GLU A 714 6.80 42.50 29.44
C GLU A 714 7.81 42.90 30.52
N ALA A 715 8.45 41.93 31.17
CA ALA A 715 9.28 42.17 32.36
C ALA A 715 10.73 42.57 32.05
N THR A 716 11.16 42.52 30.79
CA THR A 716 12.56 42.74 30.39
C THR A 716 12.74 43.89 29.40
N PRO A 717 13.96 44.44 29.25
CA PRO A 717 14.28 45.38 28.17
C PRO A 717 14.31 44.77 26.76
N PHE A 718 14.32 43.44 26.63
CA PHE A 718 14.50 42.76 25.34
C PHE A 718 13.28 42.83 24.43
N LYS A 719 12.08 42.75 25.01
CA LYS A 719 10.77 42.93 24.35
C LYS A 719 10.42 41.98 23.19
N ARG A 720 11.30 41.03 22.83
CA ARG A 720 11.11 40.05 21.76
C ARG A 720 10.68 38.69 22.31
N ASP A 721 9.85 37.98 21.56
CA ASP A 721 9.43 36.61 21.89
C ASP A 721 10.45 35.59 21.37
N ILE A 722 11.28 35.07 22.29
CA ILE A 722 12.37 34.14 21.99
C ILE A 722 11.83 32.80 21.47
N MET A 723 10.73 32.30 22.04
CA MET A 723 10.14 31.02 21.62
C MET A 723 9.62 31.11 20.19
N LYS A 724 8.98 32.24 19.82
CA LYS A 724 8.48 32.44 18.47
C LYS A 724 9.61 32.52 17.44
N GLU A 725 10.66 33.29 17.74
CA GLU A 725 11.82 33.39 16.84
C GLU A 725 12.52 32.03 16.63
N LEU A 726 12.64 31.21 17.68
CA LEU A 726 13.21 29.86 17.55
C LEU A 726 12.30 28.89 16.80
N ALA A 727 10.98 28.93 17.04
CA ALA A 727 10.02 28.10 16.31
C ALA A 727 10.10 28.37 14.80
N ASP A 728 10.12 29.65 14.42
CA ASP A 728 10.18 30.08 13.02
C ASP A 728 11.54 29.68 12.39
N ALA A 729 12.65 29.85 13.11
CA ALA A 729 13.98 29.43 12.64
C ALA A 729 14.10 27.90 12.49
N CYS A 730 13.54 27.13 13.43
CA CYS A 730 13.46 25.67 13.36
C CYS A 730 12.69 25.21 12.12
N GLN A 731 11.50 25.78 11.89
CA GLN A 731 10.69 25.48 10.71
C GLN A 731 11.45 25.80 9.42
N LYS A 732 12.07 26.99 9.35
CA LYS A 732 12.88 27.42 8.20
C LYS A 732 14.05 26.49 7.90
N GLN A 733 14.67 25.91 8.93
CA GLN A 733 15.88 25.10 8.79
C GLN A 733 15.63 23.58 8.78
N GLY A 734 14.39 23.14 8.91
CA GLY A 734 14.01 21.73 8.91
C GLY A 734 14.39 21.00 10.21
N ILE A 735 14.36 21.71 11.33
CA ILE A 735 14.61 21.17 12.68
C ILE A 735 13.26 21.10 13.40
N LYS A 736 12.95 19.96 14.02
CA LYS A 736 11.71 19.82 14.82
C LYS A 736 11.84 20.65 16.10
N PHE A 737 10.81 21.42 16.43
CA PHE A 737 10.81 22.30 17.59
C PHE A 737 9.96 21.73 18.73
N GLY A 738 10.40 21.94 19.95
CA GLY A 738 9.72 21.45 21.15
C GLY A 738 9.91 22.37 22.35
N PHE A 739 8.99 22.26 23.29
CA PHE A 739 9.00 23.04 24.52
C PHE A 739 9.28 22.17 25.73
N TYR A 740 10.16 22.64 26.59
CA TYR A 740 10.18 22.23 27.98
C TYR A 740 9.28 23.13 28.80
N TYR A 741 8.55 22.53 29.74
CA TYR A 741 7.67 23.28 30.62
C TYR A 741 7.63 22.68 32.03
N SER A 742 7.96 23.49 33.04
CA SER A 742 7.77 23.11 34.45
C SER A 742 6.31 23.34 34.85
N GLN A 743 5.50 22.28 34.80
CA GLN A 743 4.05 22.39 34.93
C GLN A 743 3.58 22.58 36.37
N ALA A 744 4.20 21.91 37.35
CA ALA A 744 3.73 21.90 38.74
C ALA A 744 4.57 22.79 39.67
N GLN A 745 5.87 22.95 39.36
CA GLN A 745 6.79 23.74 40.16
C GLN A 745 6.96 25.15 39.58
N ASP A 746 6.50 26.15 40.34
CA ASP A 746 6.62 27.56 39.99
C ASP A 746 6.89 28.34 41.28
N TRP A 747 8.10 28.89 41.42
CA TRP A 747 8.54 29.59 42.63
C TRP A 747 8.07 31.04 42.68
N HIS A 748 7.50 31.55 41.59
CA HIS A 748 6.95 32.91 41.50
C HIS A 748 5.46 32.92 41.84
N HIS A 749 4.69 31.97 41.33
CA HIS A 749 3.24 31.94 41.52
C HIS A 749 2.83 31.50 42.95
N PRO A 750 1.86 32.15 43.61
CA PRO A 750 1.48 31.79 44.98
C PRO A 750 0.93 30.37 45.18
N GLY A 751 0.37 29.77 44.14
CA GLY A 751 -0.10 28.37 44.11
C GLY A 751 0.93 27.34 43.63
N GLY A 752 2.09 27.79 43.13
CA GLY A 752 3.14 26.91 42.62
C GLY A 752 3.93 26.21 43.73
N PHE A 753 4.39 24.98 43.46
CA PHE A 753 5.17 24.20 44.42
C PHE A 753 6.61 24.72 44.58
N GLY A 754 7.20 24.49 45.76
CA GLY A 754 8.65 24.56 45.95
C GLY A 754 9.21 25.80 46.65
N ASN A 755 8.50 26.94 46.70
CA ASN A 755 8.99 28.15 47.39
C ASN A 755 8.58 28.25 48.87
N SER A 756 9.25 27.54 49.77
CA SER A 756 8.94 27.63 51.20
C SER A 756 9.70 28.73 51.95
N TRP A 757 10.65 29.41 51.31
CA TRP A 757 11.54 30.38 51.95
C TRP A 757 10.98 31.81 51.92
N ASP A 758 10.30 32.21 50.85
CA ASP A 758 9.70 33.54 50.77
C ASP A 758 8.41 33.61 51.59
N LYS A 759 8.51 34.27 52.75
CA LYS A 759 7.39 34.40 53.70
C LYS A 759 6.37 35.47 53.31
N SER A 760 6.62 36.23 52.24
CA SER A 760 5.70 37.28 51.77
C SER A 760 4.54 36.74 50.91
N ILE A 761 4.65 35.50 50.43
CA ILE A 761 3.67 34.87 49.55
C ILE A 761 2.38 34.53 50.31
N LYS A 762 1.25 35.05 49.84
CA LYS A 762 -0.09 34.61 50.27
C LYS A 762 -0.50 33.38 49.47
N ARG A 763 -0.40 32.20 50.06
CA ARG A 763 -0.61 30.92 49.37
C ARG A 763 -2.06 30.74 48.88
N VAL A 764 -2.17 30.27 47.64
CA VAL A 764 -3.41 29.77 47.01
C VAL A 764 -3.25 28.29 46.67
N SER A 765 -4.29 27.64 46.16
CA SER A 765 -4.21 26.21 45.81
C SER A 765 -3.33 25.99 44.57
N THR A 766 -2.80 24.77 44.44
CA THR A 766 -2.07 24.38 43.22
C THR A 766 -2.98 24.31 42.01
N ASP A 767 -4.24 23.90 42.18
CA ASP A 767 -5.21 23.87 41.08
C ASP A 767 -5.51 25.28 40.56
N GLU A 768 -5.54 26.28 41.44
CA GLU A 768 -5.67 27.70 41.03
C GLU A 768 -4.49 28.13 40.15
N TYR A 769 -3.25 27.80 40.54
CA TYR A 769 -2.08 28.04 39.69
C TYR A 769 -2.16 27.33 38.34
N VAL A 770 -2.56 26.05 38.32
CA VAL A 770 -2.66 25.29 37.08
C VAL A 770 -3.70 25.91 36.15
N ASN A 771 -4.87 26.27 36.67
CA ASN A 771 -5.97 26.83 35.89
C ASN A 771 -5.71 28.27 35.42
N GLU A 772 -5.11 29.11 36.27
CA GLU A 772 -4.91 30.54 35.97
C GLU A 772 -3.65 30.82 35.16
N LYS A 773 -2.62 29.98 35.31
CA LYS A 773 -1.31 30.19 34.65
C LYS A 773 -0.91 29.02 33.76
N ALA A 774 -0.82 27.80 34.29
CA ALA A 774 -0.19 26.71 33.55
C ALA A 774 -0.97 26.26 32.30
N VAL A 775 -2.29 26.06 32.43
CA VAL A 775 -3.19 25.66 31.34
C VAL A 775 -3.25 26.73 30.23
N PRO A 776 -3.45 28.03 30.54
CA PRO A 776 -3.39 29.09 29.53
C PRO A 776 -2.04 29.14 28.79
N GLU A 777 -0.92 29.06 29.52
CA GLU A 777 0.43 29.08 28.94
C GLU A 777 0.69 27.89 28.01
N VAL A 778 0.35 26.66 28.44
CA VAL A 778 0.49 25.45 27.61
C VAL A 778 -0.40 25.53 26.37
N ARG A 779 -1.64 25.99 26.52
CA ARG A 779 -2.56 26.18 25.39
C ARG A 779 -1.98 27.16 24.38
N GLN A 780 -1.43 28.28 24.85
CA GLN A 780 -0.80 29.29 23.98
C GLN A 780 0.37 28.69 23.21
N LEU A 781 1.28 27.99 23.91
CA LEU A 781 2.44 27.33 23.31
C LEU A 781 2.05 26.31 22.23
N LEU A 782 0.96 25.56 22.43
CA LEU A 782 0.48 24.56 21.48
C LEU A 782 -0.37 25.13 20.32
N THR A 783 -0.72 26.42 20.35
CA THR A 783 -1.62 27.02 19.34
C THR A 783 -0.99 28.17 18.54
N GLU A 784 -0.03 28.90 19.10
CA GLU A 784 0.49 30.15 18.49
C GLU A 784 1.91 30.03 17.91
N TYR A 785 2.60 28.92 18.17
CA TYR A 785 4.03 28.74 17.84
C TYR A 785 4.28 27.74 16.70
N GLY A 786 3.24 27.41 15.93
CA GLY A 786 3.33 26.49 14.79
C GLY A 786 3.36 25.01 15.20
N PRO A 787 3.78 24.09 14.30
CA PRO A 787 3.82 22.66 14.59
C PRO A 787 4.85 22.32 15.67
N ILE A 788 4.39 21.74 16.77
CA ILE A 788 5.25 21.36 17.90
C ILE A 788 5.50 19.85 17.85
N GLY A 789 6.78 19.46 17.81
CA GLY A 789 7.20 18.07 17.77
C GLY A 789 7.23 17.41 19.14
N ILE A 790 7.73 18.11 20.17
CA ILE A 790 7.86 17.58 21.54
C ILE A 790 7.31 18.57 22.56
N PHE A 791 6.51 18.09 23.50
CA PHE A 791 6.19 18.80 24.74
C PHE A 791 6.76 18.04 25.94
N TRP A 792 7.86 18.57 26.47
CA TRP A 792 8.71 17.96 27.49
C TRP A 792 8.31 18.52 28.87
N TRP A 793 7.65 17.70 29.67
CA TRP A 793 7.19 18.04 31.01
C TRP A 793 8.31 17.89 32.03
N ASP A 794 8.33 18.74 33.07
CA ASP A 794 9.25 18.55 34.19
C ASP A 794 8.62 18.76 35.55
N THR A 795 9.28 18.21 36.57
CA THR A 795 8.80 18.18 37.96
C THR A 795 7.56 17.29 38.07
N PRO A 796 7.72 15.95 37.97
CA PRO A 796 6.63 14.97 38.10
C PRO A 796 6.16 14.90 39.57
N ARG A 797 5.61 16.00 40.08
CA ARG A 797 5.03 16.14 41.40
C ARG A 797 3.57 15.72 41.31
N LYS A 798 3.07 15.15 42.41
CA LYS A 798 1.66 14.80 42.55
C LYS A 798 0.80 16.06 42.39
N MET A 799 -0.15 16.00 41.46
CA MET A 799 -1.18 17.02 41.22
C MET A 799 -2.57 16.38 41.36
N SER A 800 -3.62 17.20 41.42
CA SER A 800 -4.99 16.68 41.36
C SER A 800 -5.24 16.05 39.99
N GLN A 801 -6.18 15.10 39.91
CA GLN A 801 -6.58 14.50 38.65
C GLN A 801 -7.11 15.57 37.66
N GLU A 802 -7.83 16.56 38.18
CA GLU A 802 -8.35 17.67 37.37
C GLU A 802 -7.23 18.49 36.73
N SER A 803 -6.20 18.87 37.50
CA SER A 803 -5.03 19.57 36.99
C SER A 803 -4.26 18.74 35.96
N PHE A 804 -4.13 17.43 36.20
CA PHE A 804 -3.49 16.51 35.26
C PHE A 804 -4.28 16.43 33.94
N ASP A 805 -5.58 16.19 34.00
CA ASP A 805 -6.44 16.05 32.83
C ASP A 805 -6.50 17.36 32.03
N ALA A 806 -6.53 18.50 32.71
CA ALA A 806 -6.53 19.81 32.08
C ALA A 806 -5.25 20.06 31.26
N LEU A 807 -4.08 19.67 31.77
CA LEU A 807 -2.81 19.79 31.04
C LEU A 807 -2.66 18.71 29.96
N HIS A 808 -2.96 17.45 30.30
CA HIS A 808 -2.83 16.33 29.38
C HIS A 808 -3.74 16.48 28.16
N SER A 809 -4.98 16.93 28.34
CA SER A 809 -5.93 17.10 27.23
C SER A 809 -5.50 18.15 26.20
N LEU A 810 -4.65 19.11 26.57
CA LEU A 810 -4.15 20.14 25.65
C LEU A 810 -3.21 19.56 24.59
N THR A 811 -2.54 18.44 24.85
CA THR A 811 -1.67 17.78 23.84
C THR A 811 -2.45 17.40 22.58
N LYS A 812 -3.77 17.15 22.71
CA LYS A 812 -4.68 16.86 21.58
C LYS A 812 -4.83 18.02 20.59
N LEU A 813 -4.46 19.25 20.98
CA LEU A 813 -4.42 20.40 20.07
C LEU A 813 -3.34 20.25 18.99
N GLN A 814 -2.34 19.41 19.23
CA GLN A 814 -1.28 19.07 18.28
C GLN A 814 -1.24 17.53 18.18
N PRO A 815 -2.04 16.90 17.31
CA PRO A 815 -2.20 15.44 17.31
C PRO A 815 -0.91 14.67 17.02
N ASN A 816 0.16 15.33 16.55
CA ASN A 816 1.46 14.74 16.28
C ASN A 816 2.53 15.08 17.34
N VAL A 817 2.20 15.84 18.38
CA VAL A 817 3.16 16.17 19.45
C VAL A 817 3.46 14.93 20.27
N ILE A 818 4.73 14.67 20.60
CA ILE A 818 5.10 13.62 21.56
C ILE A 818 5.45 14.22 22.92
N THR A 819 5.34 13.42 23.97
CA THR A 819 5.55 13.82 25.36
C THR A 819 6.42 12.82 26.10
N ASN A 820 7.17 13.30 27.08
CA ASN A 820 7.92 12.46 27.98
C ASN A 820 7.07 12.00 29.19
N ASP A 821 7.60 11.07 29.98
CA ASP A 821 6.97 10.44 31.16
C ASP A 821 6.87 11.31 32.43
N ARG A 822 6.91 12.65 32.30
CA ARG A 822 7.11 13.56 33.46
C ARG A 822 5.96 14.52 33.76
N LEU A 823 4.79 14.35 33.14
CA LEU A 823 3.62 15.20 33.41
C LEU A 823 3.11 15.04 34.85
N GLY A 824 3.01 13.81 35.35
CA GLY A 824 2.47 13.49 36.68
C GLY A 824 2.86 12.09 37.14
N GLU A 825 2.50 11.74 38.37
CA GLU A 825 2.78 10.41 38.96
C GLU A 825 2.08 9.31 38.15
N GLY A 826 2.84 8.30 37.70
CA GLY A 826 2.31 7.18 36.90
C GLY A 826 2.00 7.53 35.43
N TYR A 827 2.32 8.73 34.96
CA TYR A 827 2.18 9.08 33.55
C TYR A 827 3.29 8.45 32.72
N ARG A 828 2.93 7.54 31.82
CA ARG A 828 3.89 6.83 30.95
C ARG A 828 4.54 7.73 29.89
N GLY A 829 3.83 8.76 29.42
CA GLY A 829 4.24 9.53 28.24
C GLY A 829 4.32 8.66 26.97
N ASP A 830 4.92 9.21 25.93
CA ASP A 830 5.23 8.51 24.68
C ASP A 830 6.62 7.83 24.74
N TYR A 831 7.51 8.35 25.59
CA TYR A 831 8.84 7.80 25.83
C TYR A 831 9.34 8.09 27.26
N LYS A 832 10.27 7.24 27.73
CA LYS A 832 10.90 7.28 29.05
C LYS A 832 12.07 8.28 29.11
N THR A 833 12.18 9.02 30.20
CA THR A 833 13.28 9.98 30.40
C THR A 833 14.34 9.47 31.39
N PHE A 834 15.60 9.45 30.96
CA PHE A 834 16.75 9.28 31.84
C PHE A 834 17.54 10.59 31.94
N GLU A 835 17.83 11.01 33.16
CA GLU A 835 18.53 12.27 33.42
C GLU A 835 19.96 11.98 33.87
N ARG A 836 20.96 12.52 33.16
CA ARG A 836 22.40 12.41 33.47
C ARG A 836 22.97 10.98 33.53
N ASN A 837 22.17 9.94 33.34
CA ASN A 837 22.58 8.55 33.44
C ASN A 837 22.17 7.77 32.18
N ILE A 838 23.14 7.14 31.52
CA ILE A 838 22.88 6.25 30.38
C ILE A 838 22.62 4.85 30.96
N PRO A 839 21.48 4.20 30.67
CA PRO A 839 21.20 2.88 31.20
C PRO A 839 22.22 1.86 30.66
N GLN A 840 22.60 0.89 31.49
CA GLN A 840 23.61 -0.11 31.10
C GLN A 840 23.10 -1.01 29.97
N GLN A 841 21.80 -1.34 29.98
CA GLN A 841 21.08 -2.07 28.94
C GLN A 841 19.88 -1.23 28.49
N ALA A 842 19.35 -1.51 27.29
CA ALA A 842 18.12 -0.87 26.85
C ALA A 842 16.95 -1.24 27.79
N PRO A 843 16.10 -0.28 28.19
CA PRO A 843 14.86 -0.60 28.89
C PRO A 843 13.99 -1.49 28.00
N ALA A 844 13.42 -2.54 28.57
CA ALA A 844 12.64 -3.51 27.81
C ALA A 844 11.31 -2.89 27.35
N GLY A 845 11.05 -2.90 26.04
CA GLY A 845 9.73 -2.54 25.48
C GLY A 845 9.35 -1.06 25.58
N GLU A 846 10.30 -0.16 25.86
CA GLU A 846 10.04 1.27 25.97
C GLU A 846 10.96 2.08 25.06
N ASP A 847 10.37 3.07 24.38
CA ASP A 847 11.12 4.18 23.79
C ASP A 847 11.69 5.08 24.88
N TRP A 848 12.92 5.58 24.70
CA TRP A 848 13.60 6.30 25.77
C TRP A 848 14.61 7.36 25.28
N GLU A 849 14.75 8.42 26.08
CA GLU A 849 15.64 9.55 25.85
C GLU A 849 16.56 9.77 27.05
N VAL A 850 17.85 10.05 26.80
CA VAL A 850 18.76 10.57 27.81
C VAL A 850 18.90 12.07 27.62
N CYS A 851 18.58 12.84 28.65
CA CYS A 851 18.95 14.25 28.71
C CYS A 851 20.21 14.45 29.55
N MET A 852 21.15 15.26 29.07
CA MET A 852 22.41 15.51 29.79
C MET A 852 23.01 16.89 29.46
N PRO A 853 23.54 17.64 30.45
CA PRO A 853 24.28 18.87 30.19
C PRO A 853 25.61 18.62 29.49
N ILE A 854 25.97 19.52 28.57
CA ILE A 854 27.31 19.53 27.96
C ILE A 854 28.41 19.83 28.99
N SER A 855 28.08 20.57 30.05
CA SER A 855 28.92 20.83 31.23
C SER A 855 28.32 20.24 32.52
N GLY A 856 28.70 20.74 33.70
CA GLY A 856 28.15 20.31 34.99
C GLY A 856 26.75 20.86 35.30
N SER A 857 26.37 21.97 34.66
CA SER A 857 25.13 22.73 34.91
C SER A 857 24.15 22.65 33.72
N TRP A 858 22.84 22.66 34.00
CA TRP A 858 21.81 22.80 32.94
C TRP A 858 21.73 24.24 32.45
N GLY A 859 21.45 25.20 33.34
CA GLY A 859 21.50 26.64 33.04
C GLY A 859 22.92 27.20 33.04
N TYR A 860 23.12 28.38 32.43
CA TYR A 860 24.44 29.01 32.36
C TYR A 860 24.99 29.29 33.76
N LYS A 861 26.14 28.72 34.08
CA LYS A 861 26.82 28.88 35.37
C LYS A 861 28.16 29.57 35.18
N LYS A 862 28.35 30.71 35.85
CA LYS A 862 29.55 31.53 35.71
C LYS A 862 30.78 30.82 36.29
N GLY A 863 31.79 30.63 35.45
CA GLY A 863 33.00 29.90 35.79
C GLY A 863 32.82 28.38 35.90
N ASP A 864 31.80 27.81 35.25
CA ASP A 864 31.72 26.38 35.02
C ASP A 864 32.76 25.95 33.99
N ASN A 865 33.67 25.06 34.40
CA ASN A 865 34.72 24.50 33.57
C ASN A 865 34.57 22.97 33.40
N ASP A 866 33.49 22.38 33.92
CA ASP A 866 33.26 20.93 33.94
C ASP A 866 32.61 20.43 32.63
N PHE A 867 33.20 20.85 31.51
CA PHE A 867 32.70 20.48 30.19
C PHE A 867 33.20 19.09 29.77
N LYS A 868 32.26 18.24 29.35
CA LYS A 868 32.58 16.91 28.81
C LYS A 868 33.45 17.02 27.57
N SER A 869 34.43 16.14 27.40
CA SER A 869 35.28 16.16 26.21
C SER A 869 34.48 15.81 24.95
N PRO A 870 34.91 16.24 23.75
CA PRO A 870 34.31 15.82 22.48
C PRO A 870 34.19 14.30 22.35
N ALA A 871 35.26 13.56 22.73
CA ALA A 871 35.27 12.11 22.76
C ALA A 871 34.14 11.53 23.63
N GLN A 872 33.94 12.07 24.83
CA GLN A 872 32.86 11.61 25.72
C GLN A 872 31.48 11.86 25.11
N LEU A 873 31.27 13.02 24.48
CA LEU A 873 29.98 13.39 23.91
C LEU A 873 29.61 12.53 22.70
N ILE A 874 30.56 12.26 21.81
CA ILE A 874 30.39 11.36 20.66
C ILE A 874 30.14 9.93 21.14
N ARG A 875 30.92 9.45 22.12
CA ARG A 875 30.75 8.09 22.68
C ARG A 875 29.43 7.92 23.43
N ASN A 876 28.91 8.97 24.08
CA ASN A 876 27.57 8.95 24.67
C ASN A 876 26.51 8.80 23.58
N LEU A 877 26.59 9.56 22.50
CA LEU A 877 25.65 9.47 21.38
C LEU A 877 25.64 8.06 20.78
N ILE A 878 26.83 7.48 20.55
CA ILE A 878 26.99 6.12 20.04
C ILE A 878 26.41 5.10 21.02
N ASP A 879 26.75 5.18 22.31
CA ASP A 879 26.28 4.22 23.32
C ASP A 879 24.75 4.24 23.44
N ILE A 880 24.14 5.43 23.42
CA ILE A 880 22.69 5.61 23.47
C ILE A 880 22.02 5.06 22.20
N ALA A 881 22.49 5.45 21.01
CA ALA A 881 21.94 4.98 19.74
C ALA A 881 22.07 3.45 19.58
N SER A 882 23.20 2.87 20.01
CA SER A 882 23.44 1.42 20.01
C SER A 882 22.49 0.63 20.91
N LYS A 883 21.81 1.31 21.85
CA LYS A 883 20.78 0.74 22.72
C LYS A 883 19.37 1.17 22.31
N GLY A 884 19.22 1.80 21.15
CA GLY A 884 17.95 2.22 20.56
C GLY A 884 17.41 3.57 21.02
N GLY A 885 18.03 4.23 22.00
CA GLY A 885 17.52 5.48 22.59
C GLY A 885 17.93 6.74 21.84
N ASN A 886 17.40 7.88 22.29
CA ASN A 886 17.74 9.21 21.82
C ASN A 886 18.59 10.00 22.81
N TYR A 887 19.49 10.84 22.31
CA TYR A 887 20.32 11.73 23.13
C TYR A 887 19.89 13.19 22.98
N LEU A 888 19.45 13.79 24.08
CA LEU A 888 19.07 15.20 24.19
C LEU A 888 20.15 15.97 24.94
N LEU A 889 21.10 16.54 24.19
CA LEU A 889 22.28 17.20 24.73
C LEU A 889 21.98 18.67 25.06
N ASN A 890 22.12 19.03 26.33
CA ASN A 890 21.81 20.38 26.81
C ASN A 890 22.94 21.39 26.60
N VAL A 891 22.56 22.60 26.17
CA VAL A 891 23.39 23.80 26.12
C VAL A 891 22.80 24.93 26.97
N SER A 892 23.63 25.89 27.34
CA SER A 892 23.32 26.88 28.37
C SER A 892 23.65 28.30 27.90
N PRO A 893 22.70 29.03 27.29
CA PRO A 893 22.97 30.39 26.83
C PRO A 893 23.20 31.37 28.00
N THR A 894 24.12 32.31 27.79
CA THR A 894 24.43 33.40 28.72
C THR A 894 23.30 34.42 28.79
N GLY A 895 23.35 35.35 29.76
CA GLY A 895 22.41 36.48 29.82
C GLY A 895 22.44 37.42 28.59
N GLU A 896 23.49 37.33 27.75
CA GLU A 896 23.60 38.10 26.50
C GLU A 896 22.99 37.36 25.29
N GLY A 897 22.63 36.08 25.44
CA GLY A 897 22.05 35.27 24.37
C GLY A 897 23.05 34.50 23.50
N THR A 898 24.27 34.30 23.98
CA THR A 898 25.30 33.50 23.31
C THR A 898 25.60 32.22 24.07
N LEU A 899 26.17 31.22 23.40
CA LEU A 899 26.77 30.06 24.07
C LEU A 899 28.22 30.35 24.47
N MET A 900 28.72 29.63 25.47
CA MET A 900 30.15 29.67 25.83
C MET A 900 31.00 29.13 24.66
N PRO A 901 32.20 29.69 24.40
CA PRO A 901 33.08 29.23 23.33
C PRO A 901 33.33 27.72 23.38
N GLU A 902 33.50 27.17 24.58
CA GLU A 902 33.68 25.76 24.88
C GLU A 902 32.51 24.88 24.40
N SER A 903 31.27 25.36 24.52
CA SER A 903 30.08 24.67 24.00
C SER A 903 30.06 24.70 22.48
N VAL A 904 30.35 25.86 21.88
CA VAL A 904 30.35 26.02 20.42
C VAL A 904 31.41 25.15 19.77
N GLU A 905 32.61 25.11 20.35
CA GLU A 905 33.71 24.23 19.92
C GLU A 905 33.28 22.75 19.92
N ARG A 906 32.72 22.27 21.04
CA ARG A 906 32.27 20.88 21.19
C ARG A 906 31.17 20.51 20.21
N LEU A 907 30.17 21.37 20.01
CA LEU A 907 29.11 21.16 19.03
C LEU A 907 29.65 21.09 17.60
N LYS A 908 30.65 21.95 17.27
CA LYS A 908 31.31 21.90 15.96
C LYS A 908 32.11 20.62 15.77
N LEU A 909 32.83 20.15 16.78
CA LEU A 909 33.58 18.88 16.72
C LEU A 909 32.64 17.67 16.59
N ILE A 910 31.52 17.66 17.33
CA ILE A 910 30.47 16.64 17.13
C ILE A 910 29.92 16.73 15.69
N GLY A 911 29.65 17.93 15.20
CA GLY A 911 29.17 18.16 13.84
C GLY A 911 30.15 17.70 12.75
N GLN A 912 31.45 17.87 12.95
CA GLN A 912 32.49 17.36 12.06
C GLN A 912 32.44 15.83 11.99
N TRP A 913 32.32 15.16 13.15
CA TRP A 913 32.16 13.71 13.21
C TRP A 913 30.84 13.23 12.58
N MET A 914 29.71 13.88 12.92
CA MET A 914 28.38 13.56 12.38
C MET A 914 28.26 13.79 10.88
N LYS A 915 29.02 14.74 10.31
CA LYS A 915 29.03 14.97 8.86
C LYS A 915 29.54 13.74 8.09
N ILE A 916 30.49 13.01 8.67
CA ILE A 916 31.08 11.80 8.09
C ILE A 916 30.26 10.57 8.50
N ASN A 917 29.97 10.43 9.79
CA ASN A 917 29.45 9.20 10.37
C ASN A 917 27.94 9.24 10.66
N GLY A 918 27.22 10.30 10.27
CA GLY A 918 25.83 10.54 10.71
C GLY A 918 24.83 9.45 10.31
N GLU A 919 25.06 8.74 9.20
CA GLU A 919 24.22 7.61 8.80
C GLU A 919 24.32 6.40 9.74
N SER A 920 25.40 6.33 10.54
CA SER A 920 25.55 5.31 11.58
C SER A 920 24.80 5.63 12.87
N ILE A 921 24.16 6.80 12.93
CA ILE A 921 23.34 7.25 14.06
C ILE A 921 21.89 7.41 13.61
N HIS A 922 21.63 8.26 12.62
CA HIS A 922 20.27 8.57 12.18
C HIS A 922 19.59 7.37 11.50
N GLY A 923 18.35 7.10 11.91
CA GLY A 923 17.56 6.00 11.35
C GLY A 923 18.11 4.61 11.64
N THR A 924 18.92 4.48 12.69
CA THR A 924 19.44 3.18 13.13
C THR A 924 18.62 2.59 14.27
N SER A 925 18.61 1.27 14.35
CA SER A 925 18.09 0.51 15.48
C SER A 925 19.22 0.11 16.44
N ALA A 926 18.81 -0.42 17.60
CA ALA A 926 19.73 -0.96 18.60
C ALA A 926 20.62 -2.07 18.01
N SER A 927 21.79 -2.26 18.63
CA SER A 927 22.74 -3.31 18.31
C SER A 927 22.05 -4.67 18.28
N PRO A 928 22.10 -5.39 17.16
CA PRO A 928 21.66 -6.79 17.10
C PRO A 928 22.77 -7.75 17.55
N LEU A 929 23.95 -7.22 17.89
CA LEU A 929 25.12 -7.99 18.33
C LEU A 929 25.20 -8.02 19.87
N PRO A 930 25.80 -9.08 20.45
CA PRO A 930 26.12 -9.12 21.87
C PRO A 930 27.13 -8.01 22.23
N LYS A 931 27.42 -7.85 23.52
CA LYS A 931 28.41 -6.88 24.02
C LYS A 931 29.74 -7.01 23.26
N LEU A 932 30.25 -5.87 22.78
CA LEU A 932 31.48 -5.77 22.00
C LEU A 932 32.57 -5.10 22.84
N ASP A 933 33.74 -5.74 22.98
CA ASP A 933 34.83 -5.22 23.81
C ASP A 933 35.59 -4.05 23.15
N TRP A 934 35.59 -3.98 21.82
CA TRP A 934 36.25 -2.94 21.04
C TRP A 934 35.36 -1.69 20.82
N GLY A 935 34.05 -1.76 21.08
CA GLY A 935 33.16 -0.65 20.76
C GLY A 935 31.66 -0.93 20.86
N ARG A 936 30.90 -0.44 19.86
CA ARG A 936 29.43 -0.53 19.78
C ARG A 936 28.98 -0.82 18.35
N CYS A 937 27.72 -1.24 18.21
CA CYS A 937 27.09 -1.47 16.92
C CYS A 937 25.74 -0.77 16.87
N THR A 938 25.42 -0.15 15.73
CA THR A 938 24.06 0.24 15.37
C THR A 938 23.69 -0.48 14.07
N ALA A 939 22.40 -0.69 13.81
CA ALA A 939 21.97 -1.46 12.64
C ALA A 939 20.92 -0.70 11.82
N LYS A 940 20.86 -1.03 10.54
CA LYS A 940 19.82 -0.57 9.61
C LYS A 940 19.46 -1.68 8.63
N SER A 941 18.19 -1.79 8.26
CA SER A 941 17.78 -2.67 7.16
C SER A 941 17.77 -1.86 5.86
N VAL A 942 18.39 -2.40 4.81
CA VAL A 942 18.51 -1.76 3.50
C VAL A 942 18.17 -2.80 2.43
N GLU A 943 17.07 -2.63 1.71
CA GLU A 943 16.68 -3.49 0.57
C GLU A 943 16.58 -5.00 0.91
N GLY A 944 16.22 -5.33 2.15
CA GLY A 944 16.15 -6.72 2.64
C GLY A 944 17.46 -7.26 3.20
N ASP A 945 18.57 -6.53 3.06
CA ASP A 945 19.86 -6.80 3.68
C ASP A 945 20.01 -6.09 5.03
N THR A 946 21.00 -6.52 5.82
CA THR A 946 21.37 -5.87 7.09
C THR A 946 22.66 -5.09 6.93
N LEU A 947 22.62 -3.81 7.29
CA LEU A 947 23.79 -2.93 7.39
C LEU A 947 24.12 -2.72 8.87
N LEU A 948 25.30 -3.16 9.28
CA LEU A 948 25.85 -2.96 10.61
C LEU A 948 26.88 -1.84 10.58
N TYR A 949 26.73 -0.86 11.46
CA TYR A 949 27.74 0.17 11.68
C TYR A 949 28.51 -0.15 12.96
N LEU A 950 29.78 -0.51 12.77
CA LEU A 950 30.69 -0.91 13.83
C LEU A 950 31.44 0.34 14.30
N HIS A 951 31.05 0.87 15.46
CA HIS A 951 31.66 2.03 16.09
C HIS A 951 32.85 1.58 16.92
N VAL A 952 34.05 1.62 16.34
CA VAL A 952 35.29 1.15 16.97
C VAL A 952 35.85 2.24 17.88
N LEU A 953 35.67 2.04 19.19
CA LEU A 953 36.10 2.99 20.23
C LEU A 953 37.55 2.73 20.68
N ASN A 954 37.98 1.47 20.57
CA ASN A 954 39.32 1.00 20.88
C ASN A 954 39.89 0.29 19.65
N TRP A 955 40.72 0.99 18.88
CA TRP A 955 41.30 0.46 17.64
C TRP A 955 42.31 -0.68 17.95
N PRO A 956 42.13 -1.90 17.40
CA PRO A 956 43.03 -3.03 17.65
C PRO A 956 44.44 -2.80 17.11
N LYS A 957 45.45 -3.03 17.95
CA LYS A 957 46.87 -2.82 17.58
C LYS A 957 47.44 -3.90 16.66
N ASP A 958 46.84 -5.07 16.65
CA ASP A 958 47.18 -6.19 15.77
C ASP A 958 46.51 -6.08 14.39
N GLY A 959 45.72 -5.03 14.16
CA GLY A 959 45.02 -4.78 12.90
C GLY A 959 43.88 -5.76 12.63
N LYS A 960 43.38 -6.46 13.65
CA LYS A 960 42.30 -7.44 13.50
C LYS A 960 41.10 -7.09 14.36
N LEU A 961 39.90 -7.12 13.78
CA LEU A 961 38.66 -6.86 14.50
C LEU A 961 37.64 -7.96 14.25
N LEU A 962 37.26 -8.66 15.32
CA LEU A 962 36.24 -9.71 15.28
C LEU A 962 34.85 -9.12 15.53
N VAL A 963 33.93 -9.39 14.60
CA VAL A 963 32.48 -9.17 14.74
C VAL A 963 31.84 -10.50 15.11
N PRO A 964 31.55 -10.75 16.40
CA PRO A 964 31.21 -12.08 16.89
C PRO A 964 29.84 -12.54 16.41
N GLY A 965 29.72 -13.84 16.13
CA GLY A 965 28.44 -14.53 15.92
C GLY A 965 27.75 -14.28 14.58
N VAL A 966 28.21 -13.36 13.73
CA VAL A 966 27.58 -13.11 12.42
C VAL A 966 27.95 -14.22 11.43
N LYS A 967 26.93 -14.93 10.92
CA LYS A 967 27.09 -16.04 9.96
C LYS A 967 26.77 -15.67 8.52
N ASN A 968 26.11 -14.53 8.32
CA ASN A 968 25.74 -14.07 6.99
C ASN A 968 26.96 -13.91 6.08
N GLU A 969 26.71 -14.06 4.79
CA GLU A 969 27.68 -13.70 3.77
C GLU A 969 27.87 -12.17 3.74
N VAL A 970 29.14 -11.75 3.74
CA VAL A 970 29.53 -10.35 3.70
C VAL A 970 29.43 -9.84 2.27
N GLN A 971 28.60 -8.81 2.03
CA GLN A 971 28.54 -8.14 0.73
C GLN A 971 29.65 -7.10 0.59
N SER A 972 29.84 -6.28 1.62
CA SER A 972 30.80 -5.18 1.58
C SER A 972 31.19 -4.74 2.98
N VAL A 973 32.45 -4.33 3.14
CA VAL A 973 32.97 -3.75 4.38
C VAL A 973 33.80 -2.52 4.03
N ASN A 974 33.42 -1.35 4.52
CA ASN A 974 34.10 -0.10 4.19
C ASN A 974 34.23 0.81 5.41
N LEU A 975 35.29 1.60 5.47
CA LEU A 975 35.40 2.72 6.40
C LEU A 975 34.51 3.88 5.95
N LEU A 976 33.69 4.42 6.85
CA LEU A 976 32.84 5.58 6.53
C LEU A 976 33.63 6.87 6.31
N SER A 977 34.85 6.96 6.84
CA SER A 977 35.68 8.16 6.74
C SER A 977 36.03 8.54 5.30
N ASP A 978 36.36 7.54 4.46
CA ASP A 978 36.91 7.74 3.13
C ASP A 978 36.45 6.68 2.11
N GLY A 979 35.61 5.72 2.52
CA GLY A 979 35.15 4.62 1.67
C GLY A 979 36.18 3.51 1.46
N THR A 980 37.29 3.50 2.21
CA THR A 980 38.31 2.45 2.09
C THR A 980 37.69 1.07 2.35
N VAL A 981 37.78 0.20 1.35
CA VAL A 981 37.31 -1.19 1.40
C VAL A 981 38.23 -2.01 2.31
N LEU A 982 37.64 -2.74 3.24
CA LEU A 982 38.35 -3.63 4.17
C LEU A 982 38.19 -5.10 3.75
N THR A 983 39.20 -5.90 4.07
CA THR A 983 39.13 -7.35 3.87
C THR A 983 38.37 -7.99 5.04
N ALA A 984 37.39 -8.83 4.72
CA ALA A 984 36.62 -9.61 5.68
C ALA A 984 36.80 -11.10 5.44
N GLN A 985 36.90 -11.87 6.52
CA GLN A 985 36.93 -13.32 6.50
C GLN A 985 35.88 -13.87 7.46
N THR A 986 34.93 -14.65 6.96
CA THR A 986 33.99 -15.39 7.80
C THR A 986 34.70 -16.58 8.44
N THR A 987 34.52 -16.72 9.76
CA THR A 987 35.06 -17.80 10.59
C THR A 987 33.94 -18.39 11.46
N ASP A 988 34.19 -19.52 12.13
CA ASP A 988 33.22 -20.11 13.06
C ASP A 988 32.86 -19.18 14.24
N ALA A 989 33.75 -18.24 14.58
CA ALA A 989 33.54 -17.27 15.66
C ALA A 989 32.77 -16.00 15.20
N GLY A 990 32.60 -15.79 13.89
CA GLY A 990 32.04 -14.58 13.30
C GLY A 990 32.90 -14.03 12.17
N ILE A 991 32.79 -12.73 11.87
CA ILE A 991 33.52 -12.08 10.77
C ILE A 991 34.79 -11.39 11.33
N GLU A 992 35.97 -11.80 10.87
CA GLU A 992 37.23 -11.12 11.15
C GLU A 992 37.54 -10.07 10.06
N LEU A 993 37.79 -8.83 10.47
CA LEU A 993 38.13 -7.71 9.60
C LEU A 993 39.61 -7.35 9.73
N SER A 994 40.27 -7.10 8.61
CA SER A 994 41.62 -6.53 8.57
C SER A 994 41.57 -5.01 8.53
N LEU A 995 42.15 -4.36 9.54
CA LEU A 995 42.12 -2.92 9.75
C LEU A 995 43.47 -2.25 9.37
N PRO A 996 43.46 -0.98 8.93
CA PRO A 996 44.69 -0.19 8.83
C PRO A 996 45.37 0.00 10.19
N ALA A 997 46.67 0.31 10.16
CA ALA A 997 47.51 0.45 11.35
C ALA A 997 47.08 1.61 12.27
N GLU A 998 46.50 2.66 11.69
CA GLU A 998 46.02 3.84 12.43
C GLU A 998 44.51 3.97 12.28
N ALA A 999 43.84 4.41 13.35
CA ALA A 999 42.41 4.68 13.34
C ALA A 999 42.11 5.93 12.49
N PRO A 1000 41.11 5.90 11.59
CA PRO A 1000 40.75 7.07 10.79
C PRO A 1000 40.24 8.27 11.58
N ASP A 1001 39.64 8.03 12.75
CA ASP A 1001 39.13 9.06 13.66
C ASP A 1001 39.51 8.73 15.11
N GLU A 1002 40.02 9.75 15.82
CA GLU A 1002 40.54 9.62 17.19
C GLU A 1002 39.45 9.46 18.26
N PHE A 1003 38.21 9.85 17.98
CA PHE A 1003 37.09 9.76 18.92
C PHE A 1003 36.34 8.43 18.78
N ALA A 1004 35.96 8.09 17.55
CA ALA A 1004 35.33 6.83 17.17
C ALA A 1004 35.39 6.64 15.65
N SER A 1005 36.03 5.57 15.20
CA SER A 1005 36.07 5.19 13.77
C SER A 1005 34.90 4.26 13.45
N VAL A 1006 34.23 4.47 12.30
CA VAL A 1006 33.03 3.69 11.93
C VAL A 1006 33.29 2.85 10.67
N ILE A 1007 32.97 1.57 10.77
CA ILE A 1007 33.00 0.62 9.65
C ILE A 1007 31.56 0.24 9.30
N ALA A 1008 31.19 0.38 8.03
CA ALA A 1008 29.93 -0.09 7.48
C ALA A 1008 30.11 -1.52 6.94
N LEU A 1009 29.47 -2.49 7.59
CA LEU A 1009 29.46 -3.91 7.25
C LEU A 1009 28.06 -4.29 6.72
N LYS A 1010 27.94 -4.50 5.42
CA LYS A 1010 26.69 -4.96 4.78
C LYS A 1010 26.73 -6.47 4.63
N VAL A 1011 25.67 -7.14 5.06
CA VAL A 1011 25.53 -8.61 4.97
C VAL A 1011 24.23 -9.01 4.28
N ASN A 1012 24.25 -10.15 3.59
CA ASN A 1012 23.11 -10.69 2.85
C ASN A 1012 21.94 -11.01 3.79
N GLY A 1013 20.76 -10.46 3.49
CA GLY A 1013 19.50 -10.79 4.15
C GLY A 1013 19.38 -10.30 5.60
N THR A 1014 18.38 -10.85 6.30
CA THR A 1014 18.20 -10.64 7.75
C THR A 1014 19.39 -11.24 8.51
N LEU A 1015 19.86 -10.52 9.52
CA LEU A 1015 21.01 -10.94 10.33
C LEU A 1015 20.78 -12.32 10.97
N ASP A 1016 21.62 -13.28 10.59
CA ASP A 1016 21.80 -14.59 11.20
C ASP A 1016 22.98 -14.49 12.17
N VAL A 1017 22.65 -14.12 13.41
CA VAL A 1017 23.61 -14.19 14.51
C VAL A 1017 23.47 -15.57 15.15
N GLY A 1018 24.53 -16.36 15.09
CA GLY A 1018 24.70 -17.48 16.00
C GLY A 1018 24.79 -16.92 17.41
N ILE A 1019 23.66 -16.88 18.14
CA ILE A 1019 23.66 -16.52 19.54
C ILE A 1019 24.50 -17.56 20.28
N GLN A 1020 25.70 -17.17 20.69
CA GLN A 1020 26.57 -18.01 21.50
C GLN A 1020 26.05 -17.93 22.94
N LEU A 1021 24.97 -18.66 23.20
CA LEU A 1021 24.42 -18.81 24.54
C LEU A 1021 25.41 -19.58 25.41
N PRO A 1022 25.48 -19.33 26.73
CA PRO A 1022 26.23 -20.16 27.66
C PRO A 1022 25.86 -21.64 27.48
N THR A 1023 26.87 -22.48 27.17
CA THR A 1023 26.74 -23.93 27.04
C THR A 1023 27.46 -24.64 28.19
N PRO A 1024 27.02 -25.84 28.60
CA PRO A 1024 27.75 -26.64 29.58
C PRO A 1024 29.22 -26.82 29.20
N GLY A 1025 30.13 -26.72 30.18
CA GLY A 1025 31.53 -27.04 29.98
C GLY A 1025 31.75 -28.53 29.72
N SER A 1026 32.99 -28.95 29.46
CA SER A 1026 33.35 -30.35 29.16
C SER A 1026 32.98 -31.37 30.25
N GLN A 1027 32.66 -30.92 31.47
CA GLN A 1027 32.19 -31.74 32.59
C GLN A 1027 30.65 -31.71 32.77
N GLY A 1028 29.91 -31.13 31.83
CA GLY A 1028 28.44 -31.04 31.89
C GLY A 1028 27.89 -30.00 32.88
N LEU A 1029 28.76 -29.19 33.50
CA LEU A 1029 28.40 -28.10 34.40
C LEU A 1029 28.19 -26.80 33.61
N LEU A 1030 27.04 -26.17 33.78
CA LEU A 1030 26.75 -24.84 33.28
C LEU A 1030 26.57 -23.86 34.45
N VAL A 1031 27.33 -22.75 34.43
CA VAL A 1031 27.30 -21.73 35.48
C VAL A 1031 26.61 -20.47 34.96
N LEU A 1032 25.56 -20.04 35.66
CA LEU A 1032 24.76 -18.86 35.36
C LEU A 1032 25.02 -17.81 36.45
N SER A 1033 25.85 -16.83 36.15
CA SER A 1033 26.26 -15.79 37.09
C SER A 1033 25.26 -14.64 37.16
N ALA A 1034 25.22 -13.93 38.28
CA ALA A 1034 24.32 -12.79 38.47
C ALA A 1034 24.49 -11.67 37.41
N ASP A 1035 25.71 -11.42 36.95
CA ASP A 1035 26.03 -10.38 35.94
C ASP A 1035 25.65 -10.77 34.50
N SER A 1036 25.27 -12.02 34.26
CA SER A 1036 24.73 -12.50 32.99
C SER A 1036 23.20 -12.68 33.02
N ALA A 1037 22.55 -12.35 34.14
CA ALA A 1037 21.10 -12.46 34.28
C ALA A 1037 20.38 -11.31 33.58
N TYR A 1038 19.31 -11.63 32.86
CA TYR A 1038 18.25 -10.68 32.51
C TYR A 1038 17.37 -10.48 33.74
N ILE A 1039 17.32 -9.25 34.26
CA ILE A 1039 16.52 -8.89 35.42
C ILE A 1039 15.27 -8.16 34.95
N HIS A 1040 14.11 -8.75 35.24
CA HIS A 1040 12.79 -8.22 34.94
C HIS A 1040 12.26 -7.50 36.19
N ASN A 1041 12.43 -6.19 36.26
CA ASN A 1041 11.89 -5.35 37.36
C ASN A 1041 10.52 -4.75 37.00
N ASN A 1042 9.70 -4.43 38.00
CA ASN A 1042 8.45 -3.68 37.81
C ASN A 1042 8.63 -2.17 37.96
N GLU A 1043 7.72 -1.40 37.35
CA GLU A 1043 7.73 0.07 37.37
C GLU A 1043 7.75 0.63 38.80
N GLY A 1044 8.70 1.52 39.10
CA GLY A 1044 8.67 2.41 40.28
C GLY A 1044 9.08 1.83 41.65
N SER A 1045 9.53 0.58 41.71
CA SER A 1045 9.93 -0.13 42.94
C SER A 1045 11.45 -0.08 43.19
N PRO A 1046 11.98 -0.12 44.45
CA PRO A 1046 13.41 -0.30 44.69
C PRO A 1046 13.90 -1.63 44.08
N GLN A 1047 14.70 -1.50 43.01
CA GLN A 1047 14.95 -2.53 41.99
C GLN A 1047 15.88 -3.65 42.45
N ALA A 1048 15.62 -4.88 41.99
CA ALA A 1048 16.63 -5.93 41.96
C ALA A 1048 17.73 -5.53 40.96
N ASP A 1049 19.00 -5.56 41.37
CA ASP A 1049 20.11 -5.17 40.51
C ASP A 1049 21.38 -5.98 40.78
N VAL A 1050 22.30 -5.95 39.81
CA VAL A 1050 23.60 -6.61 39.96
C VAL A 1050 24.50 -5.73 40.82
N ARG A 1051 24.90 -6.26 41.96
CA ARG A 1051 25.79 -5.64 42.95
C ARG A 1051 27.03 -6.49 43.13
N VAL A 1052 28.07 -5.92 43.74
CA VAL A 1052 29.32 -6.64 44.03
C VAL A 1052 29.51 -6.75 45.54
N HIS A 1053 29.74 -7.97 46.02
CA HIS A 1053 30.12 -8.25 47.41
C HIS A 1053 31.28 -9.26 47.42
N ASP A 1054 32.38 -8.94 48.10
CA ASP A 1054 33.66 -9.67 48.05
C ASP A 1054 34.23 -9.87 46.64
N ASN A 1055 34.13 -8.85 45.78
CA ASN A 1055 34.49 -8.93 44.35
C ASN A 1055 33.69 -9.97 43.54
N VAL A 1056 32.59 -10.49 44.08
CA VAL A 1056 31.69 -11.42 43.37
C VAL A 1056 30.36 -10.72 43.07
N PRO A 1057 29.92 -10.70 41.79
CA PRO A 1057 28.60 -10.22 41.43
C PRO A 1057 27.48 -11.03 42.09
N HIS A 1058 26.43 -10.35 42.55
CA HIS A 1058 25.18 -10.96 43.03
C HIS A 1058 24.00 -10.09 42.63
N ILE A 1059 22.84 -10.69 42.47
CA ILE A 1059 21.56 -9.98 42.37
C ILE A 1059 21.17 -9.62 43.81
N GLY A 1060 21.12 -8.32 44.10
CA GLY A 1060 20.79 -7.75 45.39
C GLY A 1060 19.65 -6.74 45.28
N HIS A 1061 19.26 -6.15 46.42
CA HIS A 1061 18.07 -5.28 46.51
C HIS A 1061 16.80 -5.92 45.93
N TRP A 1062 16.76 -7.24 45.87
CA TRP A 1062 15.65 -7.99 45.30
C TRP A 1062 14.51 -8.11 46.30
N ILE A 1063 13.89 -6.96 46.56
CA ILE A 1063 12.83 -6.78 47.57
C ILE A 1063 11.46 -7.01 46.92
N ASP A 1064 11.32 -6.60 45.66
CA ASP A 1064 10.08 -6.72 44.90
C ASP A 1064 9.77 -8.18 44.53
N SER A 1065 8.62 -8.67 44.98
CA SER A 1065 8.14 -10.02 44.69
C SER A 1065 7.57 -10.17 43.27
N GLN A 1066 7.50 -9.09 42.50
CA GLN A 1066 7.17 -9.13 41.08
C GLN A 1066 8.41 -9.06 40.19
N ALA A 1067 9.58 -8.71 40.75
CA ALA A 1067 10.83 -8.75 40.03
C ALA A 1067 11.34 -10.19 39.90
N TRP A 1068 11.81 -10.58 38.72
CA TRP A 1068 12.30 -11.93 38.47
C TRP A 1068 13.49 -11.95 37.53
N VAL A 1069 14.20 -13.08 37.46
CA VAL A 1069 15.48 -13.16 36.76
C VAL A 1069 15.51 -14.35 35.81
N GLU A 1070 16.23 -14.19 34.70
CA GLU A 1070 16.30 -15.14 33.60
C GLU A 1070 17.70 -15.23 33.00
N TRP A 1071 18.08 -16.44 32.60
CA TRP A 1071 19.25 -16.67 31.77
C TRP A 1071 18.86 -17.43 30.51
N ASN A 1072 19.24 -16.91 29.35
CA ASN A 1072 19.14 -17.63 28.09
C ASN A 1072 20.40 -18.50 27.93
N ILE A 1073 20.21 -19.79 27.69
CA ILE A 1073 21.27 -20.81 27.66
C ILE A 1073 21.09 -21.73 26.45
N SER A 1074 22.12 -22.45 26.05
CA SER A 1074 21.99 -23.53 25.05
C SER A 1074 22.43 -24.84 25.67
N ILE A 1075 21.58 -25.85 25.57
CA ILE A 1075 21.85 -27.20 26.07
C ILE A 1075 22.25 -28.09 24.90
N ASP A 1076 23.41 -28.73 25.02
CA ASP A 1076 23.96 -29.64 24.01
C ASP A 1076 23.33 -31.04 24.08
N ARG A 1077 22.91 -31.47 25.27
CA ARG A 1077 22.39 -32.82 25.52
C ARG A 1077 21.07 -32.78 26.31
N PRO A 1078 19.97 -33.36 25.79
CA PRO A 1078 18.74 -33.47 26.57
C PRO A 1078 18.95 -34.41 27.77
N GLY A 1079 18.12 -34.24 28.80
CA GLY A 1079 18.20 -35.03 30.03
C GLY A 1079 17.68 -34.28 31.25
N ARG A 1080 17.89 -34.88 32.41
CA ARG A 1080 17.50 -34.27 33.69
C ARG A 1080 18.67 -33.51 34.29
N TYR A 1081 18.45 -32.25 34.63
CA TYR A 1081 19.46 -31.36 35.17
C TYR A 1081 19.17 -31.07 36.65
N ARG A 1082 20.14 -31.31 37.52
CA ARG A 1082 20.13 -30.79 38.89
C ARG A 1082 20.40 -29.30 38.86
N VAL A 1083 19.60 -28.53 39.59
CA VAL A 1083 19.72 -27.08 39.73
C VAL A 1083 20.20 -26.77 41.14
N ASP A 1084 21.38 -26.17 41.25
CA ASP A 1084 21.93 -25.66 42.51
C ASP A 1084 22.05 -24.14 42.42
N ALA A 1085 21.97 -23.44 43.54
CA ALA A 1085 22.10 -21.98 43.59
C ALA A 1085 22.89 -21.52 44.81
N ILE A 1086 23.69 -20.47 44.64
CA ILE A 1086 24.38 -19.80 45.75
C ILE A 1086 23.60 -18.56 46.13
N MET A 1087 23.02 -18.56 47.34
CA MET A 1087 22.10 -17.52 47.80
C MET A 1087 22.27 -17.22 49.29
N SER A 1088 21.75 -16.09 49.73
CA SER A 1088 21.59 -15.75 51.15
C SER A 1088 20.23 -15.14 51.42
N VAL A 1089 19.69 -15.43 52.61
CA VAL A 1089 18.35 -15.02 53.04
C VAL A 1089 18.46 -14.54 54.48
N GLU A 1090 18.06 -13.31 54.79
CA GLU A 1090 18.11 -12.80 56.16
C GLU A 1090 16.91 -13.26 57.00
N ASN A 1091 15.70 -13.15 56.46
CA ASN A 1091 14.44 -13.49 57.15
C ASN A 1091 14.20 -15.01 57.23
N GLU A 1092 13.24 -15.45 58.06
CA GLU A 1092 13.03 -16.87 58.42
C GLU A 1092 12.99 -17.84 57.23
N LYS A 1093 12.25 -17.49 56.17
CA LYS A 1093 12.15 -18.28 54.92
C LYS A 1093 11.65 -17.46 53.74
N THR A 1094 12.06 -17.82 52.52
CA THR A 1094 11.56 -17.29 51.24
C THR A 1094 11.14 -18.44 50.32
N GLN A 1095 10.11 -18.24 49.51
CA GLN A 1095 9.68 -19.19 48.46
C GLN A 1095 9.71 -18.56 47.07
N PHE A 1096 10.09 -19.34 46.08
CA PHE A 1096 10.21 -18.92 44.69
C PHE A 1096 10.12 -20.11 43.73
N GLY A 1097 9.58 -19.86 42.53
CA GLY A 1097 9.62 -20.79 41.42
C GLY A 1097 10.97 -20.76 40.70
N PHE A 1098 11.48 -21.93 40.30
CA PHE A 1098 12.67 -22.05 39.45
C PHE A 1098 12.43 -23.06 38.32
N GLY A 1099 13.02 -22.82 37.14
CA GLY A 1099 12.98 -23.77 36.02
C GLY A 1099 12.73 -23.12 34.66
N LEU A 1100 12.21 -23.89 33.72
CA LEU A 1100 11.94 -23.41 32.36
C LEU A 1100 10.63 -22.58 32.31
N PRO A 1101 10.49 -21.65 31.36
CA PRO A 1101 9.23 -20.94 31.13
C PRO A 1101 8.04 -21.90 31.02
N GLY A 1102 6.99 -21.66 31.80
CA GLY A 1102 5.78 -22.50 31.84
C GLY A 1102 5.94 -23.84 32.58
N GLN A 1103 7.12 -24.13 33.15
CA GLN A 1103 7.43 -25.37 33.88
C GLN A 1103 8.21 -25.10 35.19
N LEU A 1104 7.84 -24.03 35.90
CA LEU A 1104 8.50 -23.66 37.16
C LEU A 1104 8.12 -24.65 38.27
N GLN A 1105 9.13 -25.10 39.02
CA GLN A 1105 8.98 -25.86 40.26
C GLN A 1105 9.18 -24.94 41.45
N GLN A 1106 8.48 -25.21 42.55
CA GLN A 1106 8.62 -24.42 43.78
C GLN A 1106 9.85 -24.86 44.57
N ALA A 1107 10.63 -23.88 45.04
CA ALA A 1107 11.70 -24.05 46.00
C ALA A 1107 11.48 -23.13 47.22
N GLU A 1108 12.01 -23.55 48.37
CA GLU A 1108 12.03 -22.77 49.60
C GLU A 1108 13.48 -22.62 50.06
N ALA A 1109 13.87 -21.45 50.58
CA ALA A 1109 15.15 -21.20 51.22
C ALA A 1109 14.95 -20.62 52.64
N THR A 1110 15.53 -21.26 53.65
CA THR A 1110 15.50 -20.81 55.05
C THR A 1110 16.58 -19.77 55.30
N SER A 1111 16.40 -18.94 56.34
CA SER A 1111 17.40 -17.94 56.76
C SER A 1111 18.81 -18.51 56.84
N THR A 1112 19.77 -17.77 56.29
CA THR A 1112 21.22 -17.99 56.45
C THR A 1112 21.82 -17.06 57.53
N GLY A 1113 20.99 -16.25 58.19
CA GLY A 1113 21.36 -15.35 59.28
C GLY A 1113 21.80 -13.94 58.87
N SER A 1114 22.17 -13.71 57.59
CA SER A 1114 22.41 -12.36 57.03
C SER A 1114 22.53 -12.37 55.50
N TYR A 1115 22.35 -11.21 54.87
CA TYR A 1115 22.55 -11.01 53.42
C TYR A 1115 24.00 -11.19 52.91
N GLY A 1116 24.98 -11.31 53.82
CA GLY A 1116 26.37 -11.63 53.49
C GLY A 1116 26.71 -13.12 53.63
N ALA A 1117 25.84 -13.92 54.26
CA ALA A 1117 26.08 -15.33 54.55
C ALA A 1117 25.56 -16.22 53.40
N TYR A 1118 26.33 -16.33 52.32
CA TYR A 1118 25.96 -17.14 51.16
C TYR A 1118 26.15 -18.64 51.40
N VAL A 1119 25.12 -19.43 51.09
CA VAL A 1119 25.15 -20.90 51.12
C VAL A 1119 24.80 -21.46 49.76
N GLU A 1120 25.33 -22.64 49.44
CA GLU A 1120 24.91 -23.41 48.28
C GLU A 1120 23.69 -24.26 48.64
N LYS A 1121 22.65 -24.20 47.81
CA LYS A 1121 21.42 -24.94 48.01
C LYS A 1121 20.98 -25.63 46.72
N THR A 1122 20.70 -26.92 46.81
CA THR A 1122 20.02 -27.66 45.74
C THR A 1122 18.55 -27.28 45.71
N LEU A 1123 18.09 -26.73 44.58
CA LEU A 1123 16.71 -26.30 44.39
C LEU A 1123 15.82 -27.46 43.93
N GLY A 1124 16.37 -28.36 43.10
CA GLY A 1124 15.69 -29.54 42.61
C GLY A 1124 16.21 -29.95 41.23
N THR A 1125 15.33 -30.50 40.39
CA THR A 1125 15.71 -31.01 39.06
C THR A 1125 14.76 -30.51 37.99
N ILE A 1126 15.26 -30.12 36.82
CA ILE A 1126 14.45 -29.76 35.65
C ILE A 1126 14.70 -30.73 34.50
N ASP A 1127 13.66 -31.03 33.72
CA ASP A 1127 13.75 -31.92 32.56
C ASP A 1127 13.87 -31.07 31.28
N ILE A 1128 14.95 -31.26 30.51
CA ILE A 1128 15.18 -30.56 29.24
C ILE A 1128 15.05 -31.57 28.11
N GLY A 1129 13.93 -31.51 27.40
CA GLY A 1129 13.50 -32.55 26.45
C GLY A 1129 14.20 -32.53 25.09
N GLN A 1130 14.81 -31.41 24.69
CA GLN A 1130 15.54 -31.29 23.42
C GLN A 1130 16.81 -30.46 23.58
N PRO A 1131 17.89 -30.77 22.83
CA PRO A 1131 19.05 -29.92 22.74
C PRO A 1131 18.70 -28.64 21.96
N GLY A 1132 19.36 -27.54 22.30
CA GLY A 1132 19.11 -26.22 21.71
C GLY A 1132 18.94 -25.11 22.74
N PRO A 1133 18.55 -23.90 22.29
CA PRO A 1133 18.35 -22.75 23.15
C PRO A 1133 17.16 -22.95 24.09
N CYS A 1134 17.32 -22.60 25.36
CA CYS A 1134 16.24 -22.53 26.34
C CYS A 1134 16.54 -21.44 27.39
N SER A 1135 15.57 -21.14 28.25
CA SER A 1135 15.72 -20.14 29.30
C SER A 1135 15.51 -20.76 30.68
N VAL A 1136 16.29 -20.33 31.66
CA VAL A 1136 16.16 -20.74 33.07
C VAL A 1136 15.76 -19.51 33.87
N GLN A 1137 14.67 -19.63 34.64
CA GLN A 1137 14.07 -18.52 35.37
C GLN A 1137 14.08 -18.78 36.88
N ILE A 1138 14.18 -17.71 37.67
CA ILE A 1138 13.81 -17.70 39.10
C ILE A 1138 12.79 -16.59 39.30
N LYS A 1139 11.59 -16.95 39.78
CA LYS A 1139 10.46 -16.03 40.02
C LYS A 1139 10.02 -16.10 41.48
N PRO A 1140 9.96 -14.98 42.22
CA PRO A 1140 9.39 -14.98 43.57
C PRO A 1140 7.97 -15.56 43.62
N ASP A 1141 7.62 -16.22 44.72
CA ASP A 1141 6.21 -16.45 45.07
C ASP A 1141 5.70 -15.24 45.84
N ALA A 1142 4.84 -14.44 45.20
CA ALA A 1142 4.32 -13.19 45.77
C ALA A 1142 3.68 -13.35 47.16
N GLY A 1143 3.11 -14.52 47.48
CA GLY A 1143 2.49 -14.78 48.79
C GLY A 1143 3.47 -15.09 49.92
N HIS A 1144 4.70 -15.51 49.59
CA HIS A 1144 5.68 -16.07 50.55
C HIS A 1144 7.12 -15.59 50.31
N TRP A 1145 7.31 -14.56 49.49
CA TRP A 1145 8.61 -13.98 49.19
C TRP A 1145 9.18 -13.22 50.39
N GLN A 1146 10.45 -13.50 50.68
CA GLN A 1146 11.31 -12.63 51.48
C GLN A 1146 12.54 -12.26 50.63
N PRO A 1147 13.10 -11.05 50.76
CA PRO A 1147 14.23 -10.64 49.93
C PRO A 1147 15.41 -11.58 50.11
N MET A 1148 16.09 -11.90 49.01
CA MET A 1148 17.27 -12.77 48.99
C MET A 1148 18.35 -12.19 48.08
N ASN A 1149 19.61 -12.52 48.35
CA ASN A 1149 20.69 -12.28 47.40
C ASN A 1149 21.02 -13.56 46.62
N LEU A 1150 21.29 -13.45 45.32
CA LEU A 1150 21.60 -14.58 44.46
C LEU A 1150 22.92 -14.35 43.71
N ARG A 1151 23.94 -15.17 43.94
CA ARG A 1151 25.25 -15.07 43.26
C ARG A 1151 25.27 -15.79 41.92
N ARG A 1152 24.76 -17.03 41.91
CA ARG A 1152 24.73 -17.87 40.71
C ARG A 1152 23.72 -18.99 40.82
N VAL A 1153 23.34 -19.52 39.66
CA VAL A 1153 22.62 -20.79 39.48
C VAL A 1153 23.53 -21.72 38.68
N THR A 1154 23.54 -23.01 38.98
CA THR A 1154 24.27 -24.01 38.20
C THR A 1154 23.36 -25.13 37.76
N LEU A 1155 23.53 -25.57 36.51
CA LEU A 1155 22.86 -26.74 35.97
C LEU A 1155 23.89 -27.84 35.75
N GLN A 1156 23.62 -29.02 36.31
CA GLN A 1156 24.44 -30.21 36.12
C GLN A 1156 23.56 -31.36 35.65
N ARG A 1157 23.89 -31.94 34.49
CA ARG A 1157 23.19 -33.11 33.98
C ARG A 1157 23.40 -34.30 34.93
N ILE A 1158 22.32 -34.90 35.40
CA ILE A 1158 22.38 -35.99 36.40
C ILE A 1158 23.03 -37.23 35.81
N GLU A 1159 22.79 -37.50 34.53
CA GLU A 1159 23.38 -38.63 33.82
C GLU A 1159 24.91 -38.50 33.65
N ASP A 1160 25.48 -37.32 33.89
CA ASP A 1160 26.92 -37.09 33.87
C ASP A 1160 27.56 -37.16 35.28
N LEU A 1161 26.74 -37.32 36.33
CA LEU A 1161 27.17 -37.50 37.73
C LEU A 1161 27.22 -38.98 38.15
N LEU A 1162 26.75 -39.88 37.29
CA LEU A 1162 26.77 -41.34 37.43
C LEU A 1162 27.95 -41.92 36.63
#